data_AF-A0A925EVQ2-F1
#
_entry.id   AF-A0A925EVQ2-F1
#
_cell.length_a   1.000
_cell.length_b   1.000
_cell.length_c   1.000
_cell.angle_alpha   90.00
_cell.angle_beta   90.00
_cell.angle_gamma   90.00
#
_symmetry.space_group_name_H-M   'P 1'
#
loop_
_entity.id
_entity.type
_entity.pdbx_description
1 polymer ?
#
loop_
_entity_poly.entity_id
_entity_poly.type
_entity_poly.pdbx_seq_one_letter_code
_entity_poly.pdbx_strand_id
1 'polypeptide(L)'
;IQMEVQVQSFAYSTNDEINDMTFYRYKLINKASEDLVDCYFSMWIDPDLGCYQDDFVGCDVPRSLAYVYNQDAVDGSSGTSCEGTNTYGTEVPILGMDYFRGPLGPKVFKRDLNGGIILDENGNKILLEPEPFSGQQDTLVELGMTSFTYAENGGIGSPPPATQDPQRGRETGFYNYIRGLWADGTPVTFGGSGYNPGSTDSIRYVFPDEPNKSTGWSMCTAELPFGDRRTMQATGPLLLQPGATNELILGVVFVPDLDYPCPDITRLRFADDIAQALFDNCFDITDGPDAPDITAIELDKELIILLSNEATSNNLNESYEEKDLQAPNDVDNTYKFEGYRLYQLANASVTAQELGDISKARQIAQVDVKNGVREIYNWKGEPNPLDPIFGPTIWTPTKEVTGEDKGIRTTFRITEDQFALSDRRLINHNQYHFLVLAYAYNNWQKFDIISGTGQRRPYLEGRGNVGGPNKKAYTLVPRPIVYEELHSAYDDGPQVTRISGEGNPGKFLDMDETMYELILSKTHSGKILYKNGAGPIDAKVVDPLRMKDGKYRLEITGNFNYNRASCSFDAGAVWKLTDITNNKVLLQDRPLAYIKEYIINNLGFSITVGNSDDPGVSKTGTNGGVGATYDYKNAAGPKWFNAITDGGVIQAGADGVREIDFVKDAFAADPNAALSRLGLGYFVPFYSTKFEVDVDVPFYLSPAARDIMATVTSNSNNLLRYRDLNNVDIVFTSDKTKWSKCVVVETAFSDYINGGFATIGNSKNFEVRWSPSIDQNGNPTNDGTFGFSYFPGYAIDVETGKRLNIFFGENSVYSGDNTSILDGNNPIGGDLIFNPSSQLVAEGVQVPLGIVLGGQHYIYVTRQEYDECKTINDKLKKTASGAGPSTINKTKAAAAVTWVSFPLGVASAPMLSLDKGLIPNDLTVKLRVNNPYGESRKYNIDKERDCETDGDEPVYEFEFRNTQSQQLVTQEEYIGALANVNVVPNPYYAYSAYETSQFTSVVKITNLPSKATVTIYNIDGSFIRQYNRDERGAILSGTNRPTSTTQVYPDLEWDMKNFKDIPVASGVYLIHISAPDYNEERTIKWFGIGRKFDPSGL
;
A
#
# COMPACT_ATOMS: atom_id res chain seq x y z
N ILE A 1 37.87 51.75 -10.52
CA ILE A 1 36.86 50.65 -10.47
C ILE A 1 36.46 50.27 -11.89
N GLN A 2 36.52 48.98 -12.23
CA GLN A 2 35.86 48.38 -13.39
C GLN A 2 35.24 47.06 -12.90
N MET A 3 33.93 47.04 -12.72
CA MET A 3 33.19 45.90 -12.17
C MET A 3 32.33 45.29 -13.27
N GLU A 4 32.43 43.98 -13.48
CA GLU A 4 31.40 43.23 -14.19
C GLU A 4 30.49 42.56 -13.16
N VAL A 5 29.18 42.79 -13.29
CA VAL A 5 28.15 42.16 -12.47
C VAL A 5 27.29 41.32 -13.41
N GLN A 6 27.24 40.01 -13.17
CA GLN A 6 26.32 39.09 -13.84
C GLN A 6 25.19 38.76 -12.84
N VAL A 7 23.95 38.78 -13.30
CA VAL A 7 22.77 38.52 -12.45
C VAL A 7 21.92 37.42 -13.08
N GLN A 8 21.58 36.40 -12.30
CA GLN A 8 20.57 35.40 -12.61
C GLN A 8 19.43 35.55 -11.60
N SER A 9 18.20 35.66 -12.08
CA SER A 9 16.98 35.60 -11.26
C SER A 9 16.13 34.40 -11.68
N PHE A 10 15.50 33.75 -10.71
CA PHE A 10 14.64 32.59 -10.93
C PHE A 10 13.63 32.41 -9.78
N ALA A 11 12.58 31.64 -10.05
CA ALA A 11 11.52 31.30 -9.10
C ALA A 11 10.95 29.93 -9.48
N TYR A 12 10.18 29.32 -8.60
CA TYR A 12 9.57 28.01 -8.79
C TYR A 12 8.06 28.14 -9.09
N SER A 13 7.47 27.05 -9.56
CA SER A 13 6.03 26.89 -9.78
C SER A 13 5.59 25.62 -9.07
N THR A 14 5.41 25.71 -7.76
CA THR A 14 5.08 24.59 -6.86
C THR A 14 3.68 24.74 -6.25
N ASN A 15 3.26 23.78 -5.43
CA ASN A 15 2.04 23.83 -4.60
C ASN A 15 2.40 23.97 -3.11
N ASP A 16 3.48 24.69 -2.84
CA ASP A 16 4.08 24.87 -1.53
C ASP A 16 4.63 26.29 -1.37
N GLU A 17 5.11 26.54 -0.16
CA GLU A 17 5.65 27.81 0.30
C GLU A 17 6.81 28.35 -0.59
N ILE A 18 7.46 27.52 -1.43
CA ILE A 18 8.51 27.93 -2.38
C ILE A 18 7.92 28.73 -3.57
N ASN A 19 6.62 28.57 -3.86
CA ASN A 19 5.93 29.34 -4.91
C ASN A 19 5.92 30.85 -4.61
N ASP A 20 5.99 31.22 -3.33
CA ASP A 20 5.93 32.61 -2.86
C ASP A 20 7.35 33.17 -2.59
N MET A 21 8.37 32.59 -3.23
CA MET A 21 9.78 32.95 -3.10
C MET A 21 10.43 33.27 -4.44
N THR A 22 11.40 34.18 -4.42
CA THR A 22 12.23 34.51 -5.60
C THR A 22 13.72 34.52 -5.25
N PHE A 23 14.55 34.05 -6.18
CA PHE A 23 15.96 33.75 -5.94
C PHE A 23 16.86 34.50 -6.91
N TYR A 24 17.94 35.09 -6.39
CA TYR A 24 18.86 35.91 -7.16
C TYR A 24 20.32 35.53 -6.88
N ARG A 25 21.09 35.31 -7.95
CA ARG A 25 22.53 35.05 -7.91
C ARG A 25 23.27 36.17 -8.62
N TYR A 26 24.01 36.95 -7.86
CA TYR A 26 24.92 37.99 -8.31
C TYR A 26 26.35 37.44 -8.35
N LYS A 27 27.04 37.66 -9.46
CA LYS A 27 28.44 37.27 -9.65
C LYS A 27 29.27 38.49 -10.02
N LEU A 28 30.30 38.73 -9.22
CA LEU A 28 30.95 40.02 -9.03
C LEU A 28 32.43 39.86 -9.40
N ILE A 29 32.83 40.39 -10.56
CA ILE A 29 34.13 40.11 -11.17
C ILE A 29 34.92 41.42 -11.37
N ASN A 30 36.03 41.58 -10.66
CA ASN A 30 36.89 42.77 -10.82
C ASN A 30 37.66 42.70 -12.15
N LYS A 31 37.41 43.67 -13.03
CA LYS A 31 38.08 43.83 -14.33
C LYS A 31 39.17 44.91 -14.31
N ALA A 32 39.30 45.67 -13.22
CA ALA A 32 40.34 46.67 -13.07
C ALA A 32 41.71 46.02 -12.89
N SER A 33 42.77 46.79 -13.17
CA SER A 33 44.16 46.44 -12.88
C SER A 33 44.58 46.76 -11.43
N GLU A 34 43.63 47.04 -10.55
CA GLU A 34 43.83 47.54 -9.18
C GLU A 34 42.98 46.73 -8.19
N ASP A 35 43.54 46.46 -7.01
CA ASP A 35 42.82 45.85 -5.89
C ASP A 35 41.73 46.81 -5.36
N LEU A 36 40.53 46.30 -5.08
CA LEU A 36 39.53 47.04 -4.30
C LEU A 36 39.70 46.66 -2.81
N VAL A 37 40.36 47.54 -2.06
CA VAL A 37 40.53 47.46 -0.59
C VAL A 37 39.29 48.05 0.10
N ASP A 38 38.89 47.47 1.23
CA ASP A 38 37.70 47.87 1.99
C ASP A 38 36.45 47.98 1.11
N CYS A 39 36.28 46.98 0.24
CA CYS A 39 35.13 46.82 -0.64
C CYS A 39 33.94 46.24 0.16
N TYR A 40 32.74 46.76 -0.09
CA TYR A 40 31.49 46.29 0.51
C TYR A 40 30.49 46.06 -0.63
N PHE A 41 29.64 45.05 -0.48
CA PHE A 41 28.46 44.87 -1.31
C PHE A 41 27.22 45.09 -0.44
N SER A 42 26.19 45.70 -1.02
CA SER A 42 24.93 45.92 -0.31
C SER A 42 23.78 45.92 -1.30
N MET A 43 22.69 45.25 -0.92
CA MET A 43 21.40 45.46 -1.54
C MET A 43 20.84 46.76 -0.98
N TRP A 44 20.78 47.78 -1.85
CA TRP A 44 20.03 49.00 -1.61
C TRP A 44 18.60 48.76 -2.09
N ILE A 45 17.64 48.81 -1.18
CA ILE A 45 16.25 48.45 -1.46
C ILE A 45 15.37 49.65 -1.13
N ASP A 46 14.49 49.97 -2.07
CA ASP A 46 13.32 50.82 -1.85
C ASP A 46 12.13 49.84 -1.78
N PRO A 47 11.58 49.54 -0.60
CA PRO A 47 10.74 48.35 -0.41
C PRO A 47 9.29 48.53 -0.89
N ASP A 48 8.71 49.72 -0.69
CA ASP A 48 7.34 50.11 -1.03
C ASP A 48 6.31 48.98 -0.77
N LEU A 49 6.05 48.63 0.51
CA LEU A 49 5.12 47.54 0.91
C LEU A 49 3.64 47.93 0.72
N GLY A 50 3.29 48.45 -0.46
CA GLY A 50 2.04 49.17 -0.71
C GLY A 50 2.31 50.67 -0.61
N CYS A 51 2.03 51.27 0.54
CA CYS A 51 2.33 52.67 0.80
C CYS A 51 3.69 52.88 1.46
N TYR A 52 4.61 53.43 0.68
CA TYR A 52 5.95 53.87 1.05
C TYR A 52 6.06 54.81 2.28
N GLN A 53 4.97 55.24 2.92
CA GLN A 53 5.01 56.14 4.09
C GLN A 53 4.94 55.39 5.43
N ASP A 54 4.47 54.15 5.42
CA ASP A 54 4.19 53.34 6.60
C ASP A 54 5.09 52.09 6.70
N ASP A 55 6.08 51.99 5.82
CA ASP A 55 7.12 50.96 5.87
C ASP A 55 8.00 51.07 7.14
N PHE A 56 7.85 50.08 8.02
CA PHE A 56 8.78 49.77 9.12
C PHE A 56 9.73 48.63 8.71
N VAL A 57 10.95 48.65 9.24
CA VAL A 57 12.01 47.70 8.84
C VAL A 57 12.76 47.13 10.04
N GLY A 58 13.32 45.93 9.87
CA GLY A 58 14.11 45.24 10.89
C GLY A 58 15.00 44.14 10.30
N CYS A 59 15.72 43.42 11.16
CA CYS A 59 16.57 42.29 10.73
C CYS A 59 16.70 41.18 11.79
N ASP A 60 17.04 39.97 11.36
CA ASP A 60 17.41 38.81 12.18
C ASP A 60 18.89 38.50 11.93
N VAL A 61 19.76 39.05 12.80
CA VAL A 61 21.23 38.99 12.62
C VAL A 61 21.78 37.56 12.58
N PRO A 62 21.27 36.57 13.35
CA PRO A 62 21.68 35.17 13.22
C PRO A 62 21.42 34.54 11.85
N ARG A 63 20.36 34.92 11.13
CA ARG A 63 20.08 34.42 9.77
C ARG A 63 20.86 35.19 8.69
N SER A 64 21.00 36.52 8.86
CA SER A 64 21.34 37.53 7.84
C SER A 64 20.13 38.20 7.19
N LEU A 65 18.92 37.73 7.52
CA LEU A 65 17.63 38.18 7.04
C LEU A 65 17.36 39.65 7.41
N ALA A 66 17.05 40.47 6.41
CA ALA A 66 16.39 41.77 6.57
C ALA A 66 14.89 41.63 6.26
N TYR A 67 14.03 42.46 6.85
CA TYR A 67 12.60 42.43 6.58
C TYR A 67 11.93 43.82 6.64
N VAL A 68 10.84 43.96 5.90
CA VAL A 68 9.94 45.14 5.87
C VAL A 68 8.52 44.72 6.18
N TYR A 69 7.83 45.53 6.99
CA TYR A 69 6.53 45.27 7.59
C TYR A 69 5.78 46.61 7.79
N ASN A 70 4.46 46.62 7.73
CA ASN A 70 3.71 47.87 7.89
C ASN A 70 3.70 48.41 9.34
N GLN A 71 3.63 49.73 9.47
CA GLN A 71 3.60 50.45 10.74
C GLN A 71 2.30 50.20 11.53
N ASP A 72 1.15 50.16 10.86
CA ASP A 72 -0.16 50.00 11.49
C ASP A 72 -1.03 48.93 10.83
N ALA A 73 -2.28 48.79 11.30
CA ALA A 73 -3.20 47.73 10.88
C ALA A 73 -3.80 47.89 9.46
N VAL A 74 -3.54 49.00 8.75
CA VAL A 74 -4.09 49.26 7.43
C VAL A 74 -3.08 50.00 6.56
N ASP A 75 -2.45 49.32 5.60
CA ASP A 75 -1.53 49.93 4.64
C ASP A 75 -2.19 51.12 3.91
N GLY A 76 -1.55 52.28 4.09
CA GLY A 76 -1.82 53.56 3.48
C GLY A 76 -1.72 54.72 4.47
N SER A 77 -1.04 55.79 4.03
CA SER A 77 -0.87 57.10 4.69
C SER A 77 -2.08 57.68 5.43
N SER A 78 -3.31 57.29 5.06
CA SER A 78 -4.47 57.37 5.96
C SER A 78 -5.54 56.34 5.56
N GLY A 79 -5.61 55.23 6.29
CA GLY A 79 -6.42 54.07 5.89
C GLY A 79 -5.94 53.51 4.55
N THR A 80 -6.80 52.86 3.76
CA THR A 80 -6.43 52.23 2.48
C THR A 80 -6.14 53.25 1.34
N SER A 81 -5.26 54.23 1.55
CA SER A 81 -4.94 55.26 0.56
C SER A 81 -3.52 55.81 0.65
N CYS A 82 -2.87 55.85 -0.51
CA CYS A 82 -1.53 56.40 -0.76
C CYS A 82 -1.59 57.30 -2.01
N GLU A 83 -0.65 58.24 -2.21
CA GLU A 83 -0.73 59.27 -3.27
C GLU A 83 -0.43 58.76 -4.69
N GLY A 84 -1.31 57.90 -5.21
CA GLY A 84 -1.22 57.31 -6.55
C GLY A 84 -0.66 55.89 -6.59
N THR A 85 -0.21 55.36 -5.46
CA THR A 85 0.21 53.96 -5.27
C THR A 85 -0.96 53.10 -4.79
N ASN A 86 -0.98 51.83 -5.18
CA ASN A 86 -1.97 50.86 -4.70
C ASN A 86 -1.57 50.32 -3.31
N THR A 87 -2.55 50.17 -2.42
CA THR A 87 -2.37 49.59 -1.08
C THR A 87 -2.92 48.16 -1.03
N TYR A 88 -2.26 47.26 -0.30
CA TYR A 88 -2.79 46.01 0.26
C TYR A 88 -3.95 46.24 1.24
N GLY A 89 -4.00 47.42 1.88
CA GLY A 89 -5.08 47.80 2.79
C GLY A 89 -5.06 46.94 4.06
N THR A 90 -6.03 46.03 4.23
CA THR A 90 -6.07 45.13 5.41
C THR A 90 -5.40 43.77 5.20
N GLU A 91 -5.06 43.41 3.96
CA GLU A 91 -4.46 42.10 3.60
C GLU A 91 -2.94 42.26 3.44
N VAL A 92 -2.31 42.80 4.50
CA VAL A 92 -0.92 43.26 4.46
C VAL A 92 0.06 42.10 4.62
N PRO A 93 1.01 41.91 3.68
CA PRO A 93 2.04 40.87 3.78
C PRO A 93 3.22 41.31 4.66
N ILE A 94 4.21 40.44 4.81
CA ILE A 94 5.57 40.79 5.23
C ILE A 94 6.56 40.30 4.16
N LEU A 95 7.62 41.07 3.90
CA LEU A 95 8.70 40.70 2.97
C LEU A 95 9.99 40.48 3.74
N GLY A 96 10.63 39.33 3.52
CA GLY A 96 11.96 38.99 4.00
C GLY A 96 12.98 38.88 2.87
N MET A 97 14.24 39.20 3.16
CA MET A 97 15.34 39.27 2.21
C MET A 97 16.62 38.73 2.88
N ASP A 98 17.12 37.57 2.47
CA ASP A 98 18.26 36.91 3.15
C ASP A 98 19.46 36.62 2.23
N TYR A 99 20.65 36.49 2.82
CA TYR A 99 21.93 36.21 2.16
C TYR A 99 22.41 34.76 2.38
N PHE A 100 21.72 33.79 1.76
CA PHE A 100 22.08 32.36 1.79
C PHE A 100 23.57 32.07 1.49
N ARG A 101 24.21 32.92 0.68
CA ARG A 101 25.69 33.02 0.59
C ARG A 101 26.11 34.44 0.23
N GLY A 102 26.91 35.07 1.08
CA GLY A 102 27.63 36.30 0.73
C GLY A 102 29.09 36.07 0.28
N PRO A 103 29.82 37.17 0.01
CA PRO A 103 31.16 37.14 -0.57
C PRO A 103 32.21 36.60 0.41
N LEU A 104 33.34 36.14 -0.13
CA LEU A 104 34.50 35.70 0.64
C LEU A 104 35.26 36.90 1.23
N GLY A 105 35.14 37.08 2.55
CA GLY A 105 35.82 38.11 3.33
C GLY A 105 37.14 37.64 3.94
N PRO A 106 38.18 38.48 3.97
CA PRO A 106 39.43 38.19 4.68
C PRO A 106 39.21 38.21 6.19
N LYS A 107 39.81 37.24 6.88
CA LYS A 107 39.90 37.21 8.35
C LYS A 107 41.33 36.89 8.79
N VAL A 108 41.68 37.30 10.00
CA VAL A 108 42.95 36.93 10.67
C VAL A 108 42.67 36.01 11.86
N PHE A 109 43.56 35.06 12.15
CA PHE A 109 43.43 34.25 13.35
C PHE A 109 43.84 35.06 14.58
N LYS A 110 43.01 35.05 15.62
CA LYS A 110 43.38 35.59 16.93
C LYS A 110 44.58 34.81 17.48
N ARG A 111 45.62 35.51 17.90
CA ARG A 111 46.87 34.89 18.38
C ARG A 111 47.16 35.25 19.83
N ASP A 112 47.84 34.34 20.53
CA ASP A 112 48.38 34.58 21.85
C ASP A 112 49.66 35.43 21.80
N LEU A 113 50.22 35.76 22.98
CA LEU A 113 51.46 36.54 23.10
C LEU A 113 52.70 35.83 22.51
N ASN A 114 52.58 34.56 22.10
CA ASN A 114 53.63 33.76 21.47
C ASN A 114 53.38 33.54 19.95
N GLY A 115 52.27 34.07 19.39
CA GLY A 115 51.90 33.95 17.98
C GLY A 115 51.07 32.70 17.62
N GLY A 116 50.74 31.85 18.60
CA GLY A 116 49.90 30.66 18.42
C GLY A 116 48.41 31.01 18.32
N ILE A 117 47.66 30.26 17.52
CA ILE A 117 46.22 30.53 17.29
C ILE A 117 45.42 30.20 18.56
N ILE A 118 44.56 31.13 18.99
CA ILE A 118 43.62 30.96 20.11
C ILE A 118 42.37 30.23 19.63
N LEU A 119 41.89 29.29 20.43
CA LEU A 119 40.63 28.59 20.25
C LEU A 119 39.56 29.11 21.22
N ASP A 120 38.28 28.95 20.87
CA ASP A 120 37.14 29.16 21.77
C ASP A 120 36.98 27.96 22.75
N GLU A 121 35.97 28.03 23.61
CA GLU A 121 35.67 26.97 24.61
C GLU A 121 35.21 25.64 23.96
N ASN A 122 34.83 25.66 22.67
CA ASN A 122 34.44 24.49 21.88
C ASN A 122 35.60 23.95 21.01
N GLY A 123 36.76 24.61 20.98
CA GLY A 123 37.92 24.23 20.18
C GLY A 123 37.98 24.85 18.78
N ASN A 124 37.07 25.76 18.41
CA ASN A 124 37.08 26.46 17.13
C ASN A 124 38.14 27.56 17.12
N LYS A 125 38.78 27.81 15.98
CA LYS A 125 39.77 28.90 15.84
C LYS A 125 39.06 30.26 15.90
N ILE A 126 39.45 31.12 16.83
CA ILE A 126 38.87 32.47 16.91
C ILE A 126 39.40 33.30 15.74
N LEU A 127 38.47 33.78 14.91
CA LEU A 127 38.73 34.74 13.84
C LEU A 127 38.49 36.17 14.33
N LEU A 128 39.20 37.12 13.73
CA LEU A 128 38.99 38.56 13.90
C LEU A 128 38.87 39.22 12.53
N GLU A 129 38.26 40.41 12.51
CA GLU A 129 38.39 41.33 11.39
C GLU A 129 39.86 41.72 11.19
N PRO A 130 40.32 41.87 9.93
CA PRO A 130 41.64 42.43 9.67
C PRO A 130 41.68 43.92 10.02
N GLU A 131 42.85 44.41 10.44
CA GLU A 131 43.05 45.85 10.68
C GLU A 131 42.85 46.64 9.37
N PRO A 132 42.03 47.71 9.35
CA PRO A 132 41.75 48.49 8.14
C PRO A 132 43.02 48.98 7.43
N PHE A 133 43.02 48.95 6.10
CA PHE A 133 44.16 49.32 5.25
C PHE A 133 45.46 48.51 5.47
N SER A 134 45.48 47.47 6.31
CA SER A 134 46.72 46.74 6.66
C SER A 134 47.14 45.67 5.63
N GLY A 135 46.19 45.17 4.84
CA GLY A 135 46.40 44.02 3.94
C GLY A 135 46.61 42.69 4.66
N GLN A 136 46.35 42.59 5.96
CA GLN A 136 46.49 41.34 6.71
C GLN A 136 45.34 40.36 6.43
N GLN A 137 45.68 39.10 6.17
CA GLN A 137 44.72 38.02 5.92
C GLN A 137 45.41 36.68 6.25
N ASP A 138 44.81 35.87 7.13
CA ASP A 138 45.21 34.47 7.34
C ASP A 138 44.31 33.50 6.55
N THR A 139 43.05 33.85 6.30
CA THR A 139 42.07 33.00 5.60
C THR A 139 40.97 33.83 4.94
N LEU A 140 40.15 33.18 4.09
CA LEU A 140 38.85 33.68 3.64
C LEU A 140 37.73 32.90 4.35
N VAL A 141 36.59 33.55 4.58
CA VAL A 141 35.32 32.93 5.00
C VAL A 141 34.16 33.57 4.24
N GLU A 142 33.06 32.86 4.04
CA GLU A 142 31.81 33.44 3.54
C GLU A 142 31.27 34.43 4.58
N LEU A 143 30.92 35.65 4.14
CA LEU A 143 30.33 36.68 5.00
C LEU A 143 28.81 36.67 4.85
N GLY A 144 28.08 36.59 5.97
CA GLY A 144 26.66 36.96 6.00
C GLY A 144 26.47 38.48 5.95
N MET A 145 25.34 38.96 6.49
CA MET A 145 25.12 40.38 6.72
C MET A 145 26.10 40.91 7.79
N THR A 146 26.84 41.99 7.50
CA THR A 146 27.82 42.62 8.42
C THR A 146 27.42 44.03 8.89
N SER A 147 26.39 44.61 8.28
CA SER A 147 25.62 45.73 8.82
C SER A 147 24.23 45.83 8.18
N PHE A 148 23.27 46.41 8.90
CA PHE A 148 21.94 46.76 8.41
C PHE A 148 21.61 48.20 8.82
N THR A 149 21.31 49.04 7.84
CA THR A 149 20.94 50.45 8.06
C THR A 149 19.79 50.87 7.13
N TYR A 150 19.28 52.07 7.34
CA TYR A 150 18.27 52.68 6.48
C TYR A 150 18.58 54.17 6.25
N ALA A 151 18.08 54.71 5.15
CA ALA A 151 18.04 56.14 4.88
C ALA A 151 16.59 56.59 4.66
N GLU A 152 16.27 57.81 5.06
CA GLU A 152 14.92 58.38 5.00
C GLU A 152 14.83 59.46 3.91
N ASN A 153 13.77 59.44 3.11
CA ASN A 153 13.53 60.50 2.13
C ASN A 153 13.24 61.82 2.85
N GLY A 154 14.15 62.79 2.71
CA GLY A 154 14.04 64.12 3.35
C GLY A 154 12.83 64.96 2.93
N GLY A 155 12.02 64.50 1.97
CA GLY A 155 10.72 65.09 1.61
C GLY A 155 9.54 64.64 2.50
N ILE A 156 9.66 63.51 3.21
CA ILE A 156 8.64 62.92 4.09
C ILE A 156 9.15 62.97 5.54
N GLY A 157 8.28 62.97 6.56
CA GLY A 157 8.63 62.79 7.98
C GLY A 157 9.46 63.89 8.69
N SER A 158 10.14 64.78 7.96
CA SER A 158 11.16 65.72 8.48
C SER A 158 12.34 65.08 9.25
N PRO A 159 12.97 64.00 8.73
CA PRO A 159 14.04 63.27 9.41
C PRO A 159 15.34 64.09 9.58
N PRO A 160 16.21 63.75 10.55
CA PRO A 160 17.51 64.39 10.73
C PRO A 160 18.35 64.39 9.43
N PRO A 161 19.04 65.49 9.05
CA PRO A 161 19.83 65.56 7.81
C PRO A 161 21.02 64.57 7.67
N ALA A 162 21.27 63.73 8.69
CA ALA A 162 22.26 62.66 8.69
C ALA A 162 21.64 61.25 8.52
N THR A 163 20.32 61.11 8.74
CA THR A 163 19.55 59.90 8.41
C THR A 163 18.95 59.98 7.00
N GLN A 164 19.03 61.14 6.34
CA GLN A 164 18.50 61.37 5.00
C GLN A 164 19.29 60.72 3.85
N ASP A 165 18.60 60.47 2.74
CA ASP A 165 19.20 60.06 1.46
C ASP A 165 20.52 60.80 1.12
N PRO A 166 21.61 60.07 0.82
CA PRO A 166 22.90 60.66 0.51
C PRO A 166 22.87 61.35 -0.85
N GLN A 167 23.16 62.65 -0.84
CA GLN A 167 23.03 63.49 -2.04
C GLN A 167 24.22 63.34 -2.99
N ARG A 168 23.96 63.47 -4.29
CA ARG A 168 24.98 63.52 -5.35
C ARG A 168 25.95 64.69 -5.10
N GLY A 169 27.27 64.41 -5.10
CA GLY A 169 28.30 65.34 -4.62
C GLY A 169 28.64 65.18 -3.12
N ARG A 170 28.09 64.16 -2.45
CA ARG A 170 28.45 63.69 -1.11
C ARG A 170 28.62 62.17 -1.10
N GLU A 171 29.43 61.66 -2.02
CA GLU A 171 29.63 60.23 -2.29
C GLU A 171 30.03 59.42 -1.04
N THR A 172 30.69 60.05 -0.07
CA THR A 172 31.01 59.46 1.25
C THR A 172 29.77 58.97 2.02
N GLY A 173 28.61 59.60 1.85
CA GLY A 173 27.37 59.21 2.53
C GLY A 173 26.91 57.81 2.13
N PHE A 174 26.92 57.49 0.83
CA PHE A 174 26.65 56.14 0.32
C PHE A 174 27.61 55.10 0.91
N TYR A 175 28.90 55.46 1.00
CA TYR A 175 29.93 54.59 1.56
C TYR A 175 29.84 54.44 3.10
N ASN A 176 29.18 55.37 3.80
CA ASN A 176 28.94 55.27 5.24
C ASN A 176 27.79 54.32 5.57
N TYR A 177 26.65 54.41 4.86
CA TYR A 177 25.50 53.52 5.09
C TYR A 177 25.87 52.04 4.98
N ILE A 178 26.57 51.65 3.90
CA ILE A 178 27.03 50.26 3.67
C ILE A 178 28.13 49.79 4.65
N ARG A 179 28.52 50.63 5.62
CA ARG A 179 29.48 50.32 6.70
C ARG A 179 28.85 50.30 8.10
N GLY A 180 27.54 50.50 8.22
CA GLY A 180 26.87 50.64 9.52
C GLY A 180 27.00 52.05 10.14
N LEU A 181 27.16 53.08 9.31
CA LEU A 181 27.32 54.48 9.74
C LEU A 181 26.27 55.37 9.05
N TRP A 182 25.88 56.46 9.71
CA TRP A 182 25.00 57.49 9.15
C TRP A 182 25.71 58.34 8.09
N ALA A 183 24.96 59.10 7.28
CA ALA A 183 25.49 59.82 6.12
C ALA A 183 26.64 60.80 6.48
N ASP A 184 26.60 61.39 7.67
CA ASP A 184 27.63 62.30 8.21
C ASP A 184 28.87 61.59 8.78
N GLY A 185 28.84 60.25 8.89
CA GLY A 185 29.88 59.42 9.48
C GLY A 185 29.68 59.10 10.97
N THR A 186 28.59 59.56 11.59
CA THR A 186 28.22 59.17 12.96
C THR A 186 27.91 57.66 13.02
N PRO A 187 28.39 56.91 14.02
CA PRO A 187 28.02 55.52 14.18
C PRO A 187 26.52 55.34 14.43
N VAL A 188 25.96 54.22 13.97
CA VAL A 188 24.65 53.76 14.46
C VAL A 188 24.79 53.38 15.94
N THR A 189 23.79 53.74 16.74
CA THR A 189 23.79 53.58 18.21
C THR A 189 22.51 52.92 18.70
N PHE A 190 22.59 52.08 19.73
CA PHE A 190 21.43 51.34 20.24
C PHE A 190 20.32 52.26 20.78
N GLY A 191 19.07 51.92 20.46
CA GLY A 191 17.86 52.59 20.93
C GLY A 191 17.35 53.75 20.04
N GLY A 192 16.06 54.05 20.17
CA GLY A 192 15.38 55.09 19.36
C GLY A 192 15.45 54.78 17.86
N SER A 193 15.67 55.81 17.03
CA SER A 193 15.83 55.67 15.57
C SER A 193 17.19 55.10 15.14
N GLY A 194 18.14 54.87 16.06
CA GLY A 194 19.52 54.51 15.76
C GLY A 194 20.49 55.70 15.60
N TYR A 195 19.99 56.94 15.56
CA TYR A 195 20.80 58.17 15.46
C TYR A 195 20.84 58.94 16.79
N ASN A 196 21.90 58.72 17.58
CA ASN A 196 22.20 59.55 18.75
C ASN A 196 23.70 59.92 18.79
N PRO A 197 24.08 61.08 18.22
CA PRO A 197 25.47 61.59 18.25
C PRO A 197 26.07 61.82 19.66
N GLY A 198 25.26 61.74 20.73
CA GLY A 198 25.71 61.79 22.12
C GLY A 198 25.91 60.42 22.79
N SER A 199 25.58 59.31 22.12
CA SER A 199 25.76 57.95 22.63
C SER A 199 27.11 57.36 22.20
N THR A 200 27.69 56.51 23.04
CA THR A 200 28.86 55.68 22.74
C THR A 200 28.52 54.21 22.53
N ASP A 201 27.25 53.83 22.69
CA ASP A 201 26.77 52.45 22.58
C ASP A 201 26.45 52.13 21.12
N SER A 202 27.50 51.77 20.35
CA SER A 202 27.41 51.62 18.90
C SER A 202 27.14 50.18 18.46
N ILE A 203 26.22 50.04 17.51
CA ILE A 203 25.76 48.77 16.93
C ILE A 203 25.67 48.93 15.40
N ARG A 204 25.91 47.86 14.64
CA ARG A 204 25.91 47.90 13.16
C ARG A 204 24.59 47.47 12.50
N TYR A 205 23.60 47.11 13.30
CA TYR A 205 22.31 46.62 12.86
C TYR A 205 21.24 47.45 13.57
N VAL A 206 20.40 48.13 12.81
CA VAL A 206 19.19 48.76 13.36
C VAL A 206 18.11 47.70 13.56
N PHE A 207 17.29 47.87 14.61
CA PHE A 207 16.09 47.05 14.86
C PHE A 207 16.30 45.51 14.75
N PRO A 208 17.22 44.92 15.53
CA PRO A 208 17.54 43.49 15.49
C PRO A 208 16.59 42.61 16.32
N ASP A 209 15.63 43.20 17.05
CA ASP A 209 14.63 42.47 17.83
C ASP A 209 13.27 42.42 17.10
N GLU A 210 12.48 41.39 17.40
CA GLU A 210 11.17 41.16 16.77
C GLU A 210 10.15 42.27 17.07
N PRO A 211 9.27 42.66 16.12
CA PRO A 211 8.30 43.73 16.32
C PRO A 211 7.34 43.48 17.49
N ASN A 212 6.88 42.23 17.65
CA ASN A 212 5.96 41.81 18.72
C ASN A 212 6.60 41.78 20.13
N LYS A 213 7.93 41.88 20.26
CA LYS A 213 8.63 41.86 21.56
C LYS A 213 8.64 43.25 22.20
N SER A 214 7.70 43.48 23.11
CA SER A 214 7.54 44.75 23.87
C SER A 214 8.76 45.20 24.70
N THR A 215 9.82 44.39 24.81
CA THR A 215 11.08 44.72 25.49
C THR A 215 12.30 44.74 24.56
N GLY A 216 12.13 44.44 23.27
CA GLY A 216 13.18 44.50 22.27
C GLY A 216 13.32 45.91 21.67
N TRP A 217 14.38 46.14 20.90
CA TRP A 217 14.52 47.33 20.07
C TRP A 217 14.05 47.06 18.64
N SER A 218 12.85 47.54 18.30
CA SER A 218 12.23 47.50 16.97
C SER A 218 11.64 48.88 16.63
N MET A 219 11.26 49.14 15.38
CA MET A 219 10.59 50.42 15.03
C MET A 219 9.27 50.59 15.79
N CYS A 220 8.57 49.49 16.08
CA CYS A 220 7.42 49.43 16.97
C CYS A 220 7.71 49.96 18.39
N THR A 221 8.73 49.43 19.08
CA THR A 221 9.04 49.86 20.46
C THR A 221 9.76 51.21 20.51
N ALA A 222 10.28 51.69 19.38
CA ALA A 222 10.86 53.02 19.21
C ALA A 222 9.84 54.12 18.86
N GLU A 223 8.57 53.77 18.63
CA GLU A 223 7.46 54.68 18.27
C GLU A 223 7.81 55.64 17.11
N LEU A 224 8.44 55.13 16.04
CA LEU A 224 8.86 55.97 14.92
C LEU A 224 7.66 56.51 14.11
N PRO A 225 7.74 57.74 13.56
CA PRO A 225 6.67 58.30 12.74
C PRO A 225 6.64 57.68 11.34
N PHE A 226 5.54 57.91 10.62
CA PHE A 226 5.47 57.71 9.17
C PHE A 226 6.66 58.38 8.47
N GLY A 227 7.29 57.64 7.56
CA GLY A 227 8.55 58.00 6.93
C GLY A 227 8.86 57.04 5.79
N ASP A 228 9.47 57.58 4.75
CA ASP A 228 9.75 56.90 3.49
C ASP A 228 11.19 56.41 3.47
N ARG A 229 11.41 55.08 3.42
CA ARG A 229 12.65 54.44 3.90
C ARG A 229 13.30 53.48 2.92
N ARG A 230 14.56 53.75 2.55
CA ARG A 230 15.43 52.79 1.84
C ARG A 230 16.27 52.00 2.82
N THR A 231 16.44 50.69 2.62
CA THR A 231 17.31 49.84 3.45
C THR A 231 18.63 49.50 2.76
N MET A 232 19.67 49.28 3.56
CA MET A 232 20.99 48.85 3.12
C MET A 232 21.42 47.62 3.93
N GLN A 233 21.07 46.44 3.41
CA GLN A 233 21.60 45.16 3.89
C GLN A 233 23.00 45.00 3.31
N ALA A 234 24.05 45.05 4.14
CA ALA A 234 25.43 45.20 3.67
C ALA A 234 26.36 44.10 4.19
N THR A 235 27.36 43.74 3.38
CA THR A 235 28.35 42.71 3.66
C THR A 235 29.76 43.16 3.22
N GLY A 236 30.75 42.93 4.08
CA GLY A 236 32.12 43.45 3.97
C GLY A 236 32.70 43.92 5.32
N PRO A 237 33.94 44.44 5.36
CA PRO A 237 34.82 44.69 4.21
C PRO A 237 35.39 43.41 3.60
N LEU A 238 35.74 43.48 2.32
CA LEU A 238 36.55 42.47 1.63
C LEU A 238 37.63 43.10 0.73
N LEU A 239 38.61 42.28 0.37
CA LEU A 239 39.66 42.61 -0.60
C LEU A 239 39.32 41.93 -1.95
N LEU A 240 39.10 42.70 -3.00
CA LEU A 240 38.74 42.16 -4.32
C LEU A 240 39.83 42.48 -5.37
N GLN A 241 40.71 41.50 -5.59
CA GLN A 241 41.86 41.62 -6.49
C GLN A 241 41.48 41.60 -7.98
N PRO A 242 42.31 42.11 -8.91
CA PRO A 242 42.14 41.98 -10.35
C PRO A 242 41.85 40.54 -10.80
N GLY A 243 40.76 40.36 -11.54
CA GLY A 243 40.29 39.05 -12.00
C GLY A 243 39.57 38.19 -10.95
N ALA A 244 39.57 38.60 -9.67
CA ALA A 244 38.85 37.88 -8.62
C ALA A 244 37.34 37.89 -8.90
N THR A 245 36.70 36.76 -8.60
CA THR A 245 35.27 36.53 -8.72
C THR A 245 34.71 36.21 -7.34
N ASN A 246 33.69 36.94 -6.92
CA ASN A 246 32.86 36.60 -5.77
C ASN A 246 31.42 36.36 -6.21
N GLU A 247 30.64 35.68 -5.37
CA GLU A 247 29.21 35.50 -5.58
C GLU A 247 28.44 35.97 -4.34
N LEU A 248 27.24 36.49 -4.56
CA LEU A 248 26.25 36.85 -3.56
C LEU A 248 24.93 36.22 -4.01
N ILE A 249 24.38 35.32 -3.22
CA ILE A 249 23.16 34.58 -3.49
C ILE A 249 22.16 34.92 -2.39
N LEU A 250 20.98 35.34 -2.80
CA LEU A 250 19.95 35.88 -1.92
C LEU A 250 18.56 35.39 -2.33
N GLY A 251 17.70 35.25 -1.32
CA GLY A 251 16.27 35.00 -1.49
C GLY A 251 15.44 36.21 -1.07
N VAL A 252 14.29 36.37 -1.71
CA VAL A 252 13.22 37.25 -1.27
C VAL A 252 11.99 36.39 -1.03
N VAL A 253 11.48 36.43 0.20
CA VAL A 253 10.43 35.57 0.73
C VAL A 253 9.21 36.43 1.04
N PHE A 254 8.07 36.11 0.45
CA PHE A 254 6.80 36.77 0.69
C PHE A 254 5.93 35.91 1.62
N VAL A 255 5.34 36.51 2.65
CA VAL A 255 4.35 35.83 3.51
C VAL A 255 3.12 36.72 3.65
N PRO A 256 1.93 36.31 3.17
CA PRO A 256 0.70 37.10 3.27
C PRO A 256 0.03 36.99 4.64
N ASP A 257 -0.89 37.92 4.91
CA ASP A 257 -1.84 37.89 6.03
C ASP A 257 -1.19 37.78 7.42
N LEU A 258 -0.57 38.87 7.91
CA LEU A 258 -0.05 38.95 9.28
C LEU A 258 -0.84 39.94 10.14
N ASP A 259 -0.84 39.72 11.46
CA ASP A 259 -1.45 40.63 12.42
C ASP A 259 -0.61 41.90 12.58
N TYR A 260 -1.25 43.06 12.35
CA TYR A 260 -0.63 44.38 12.47
C TYR A 260 -1.40 45.27 13.45
N PRO A 261 -0.75 46.23 14.14
CA PRO A 261 0.69 46.54 14.10
C PRO A 261 1.58 45.48 14.78
N CYS A 262 2.88 45.53 14.48
CA CYS A 262 3.94 44.80 15.19
C CYS A 262 3.85 43.25 15.09
N PRO A 263 3.99 42.68 13.87
CA PRO A 263 3.71 41.28 13.59
C PRO A 263 4.68 40.28 14.24
N ASP A 264 4.21 39.03 14.35
CA ASP A 264 5.04 37.87 14.69
C ASP A 264 5.74 37.32 13.42
N ILE A 265 7.06 37.50 13.34
CA ILE A 265 7.87 37.06 12.20
C ILE A 265 8.19 35.56 12.19
N THR A 266 7.60 34.75 13.09
CA THR A 266 7.83 33.29 13.14
C THR A 266 7.43 32.59 11.83
N ARG A 267 6.37 33.05 11.15
CA ARG A 267 6.01 32.55 9.81
C ARG A 267 7.06 32.90 8.75
N LEU A 268 7.63 34.11 8.82
CA LEU A 268 8.68 34.55 7.90
C LEU A 268 9.96 33.73 8.10
N ARG A 269 10.39 33.52 9.34
CA ARG A 269 11.54 32.65 9.67
C ARG A 269 11.37 31.22 9.17
N PHE A 270 10.17 30.64 9.28
CA PHE A 270 9.90 29.29 8.77
C PHE A 270 10.03 29.20 7.24
N ALA A 271 9.55 30.22 6.52
CA ALA A 271 9.71 30.30 5.07
C ALA A 271 11.17 30.58 4.67
N ASP A 272 11.90 31.40 5.42
CA ASP A 272 13.33 31.66 5.25
C ASP A 272 14.18 30.39 5.47
N ASP A 273 13.90 29.64 6.53
CA ASP A 273 14.56 28.35 6.82
C ASP A 273 14.31 27.32 5.69
N ILE A 274 13.14 27.33 5.04
CA ILE A 274 12.86 26.52 3.83
C ILE A 274 13.69 27.01 2.63
N ALA A 275 13.80 28.32 2.43
CA ALA A 275 14.55 28.91 1.32
C ALA A 275 16.06 28.62 1.42
N GLN A 276 16.62 28.69 2.64
CA GLN A 276 17.98 28.24 2.94
C GLN A 276 18.15 26.72 2.71
N ALA A 277 17.21 25.89 3.16
CA ALA A 277 17.27 24.44 2.94
C ALA A 277 17.25 24.06 1.44
N LEU A 278 16.50 24.80 0.62
CA LEU A 278 16.50 24.65 -0.83
C LEU A 278 17.84 25.09 -1.46
N PHE A 279 18.43 26.19 -0.99
CA PHE A 279 19.76 26.64 -1.41
C PHE A 279 20.85 25.60 -1.05
N ASP A 280 20.82 25.07 0.17
CA ASP A 280 21.76 24.05 0.65
C ASP A 280 21.63 22.75 -0.18
N ASN A 281 20.41 22.39 -0.60
CA ASN A 281 20.16 21.31 -1.55
C ASN A 281 20.46 21.69 -3.01
N CYS A 282 21.33 22.68 -3.24
CA CYS A 282 21.77 23.16 -4.56
C CYS A 282 20.64 23.61 -5.50
N PHE A 283 19.52 24.10 -4.95
CA PHE A 283 18.29 24.46 -5.67
C PHE A 283 17.56 23.27 -6.33
N ASP A 284 17.83 22.04 -5.89
CA ASP A 284 17.05 20.86 -6.26
C ASP A 284 15.88 20.67 -5.28
N ILE A 285 14.71 20.30 -5.79
CA ILE A 285 13.45 20.20 -5.03
C ILE A 285 13.07 18.74 -4.86
N THR A 286 12.80 18.30 -3.62
CA THR A 286 12.40 16.89 -3.35
C THR A 286 11.31 16.45 -4.34
N ASP A 287 11.61 15.46 -5.18
CA ASP A 287 10.65 14.88 -6.13
C ASP A 287 10.13 13.56 -5.58
N GLY A 288 8.90 13.21 -5.97
CA GLY A 288 8.33 11.92 -5.62
C GLY A 288 8.85 10.79 -6.51
N PRO A 289 8.41 9.56 -6.25
CA PRO A 289 8.78 8.40 -7.05
C PRO A 289 8.23 8.50 -8.47
N ASP A 290 9.06 8.22 -9.46
CA ASP A 290 8.66 8.01 -10.84
C ASP A 290 7.47 7.04 -10.93
N ALA A 291 6.46 7.46 -11.67
CA ALA A 291 5.33 6.60 -12.00
C ALA A 291 5.77 5.48 -12.97
N PRO A 292 5.14 4.30 -12.91
CA PRO A 292 5.52 3.17 -13.75
C PRO A 292 5.11 3.38 -15.21
N ASP A 293 5.83 2.70 -16.10
CA ASP A 293 5.51 2.66 -17.52
C ASP A 293 4.44 1.58 -17.79
N ILE A 294 3.35 1.95 -18.46
CA ILE A 294 2.29 1.00 -18.84
C ILE A 294 2.71 0.20 -20.08
N THR A 295 2.58 -1.12 -19.97
CA THR A 295 2.56 -2.07 -21.10
C THR A 295 1.19 -2.75 -21.11
N ALA A 296 0.50 -2.77 -22.24
CA ALA A 296 -0.88 -3.26 -22.32
C ALA A 296 -1.02 -4.51 -23.20
N ILE A 297 -2.03 -5.33 -22.87
CA ILE A 297 -2.54 -6.42 -23.70
C ILE A 297 -4.02 -6.14 -23.98
N GLU A 298 -4.37 -6.08 -25.26
CA GLU A 298 -5.70 -5.79 -25.76
C GLU A 298 -6.40 -7.09 -26.19
N LEU A 299 -7.56 -7.38 -25.58
CA LEU A 299 -8.36 -8.60 -25.74
C LEU A 299 -9.86 -8.26 -25.94
N ASP A 300 -10.72 -9.27 -26.16
CA ASP A 300 -12.16 -9.05 -26.46
C ASP A 300 -12.87 -8.38 -25.26
N LYS A 301 -13.16 -7.09 -25.38
CA LYS A 301 -13.77 -6.24 -24.33
C LYS A 301 -12.97 -6.22 -23.04
N GLU A 302 -11.66 -6.37 -23.15
CA GLU A 302 -10.74 -6.55 -22.04
C GLU A 302 -9.39 -5.89 -22.32
N LEU A 303 -8.84 -5.24 -21.30
CA LEU A 303 -7.50 -4.68 -21.31
C LEU A 303 -6.75 -5.20 -20.09
N ILE A 304 -5.55 -5.74 -20.29
CA ILE A 304 -4.64 -6.06 -19.18
C ILE A 304 -3.54 -4.99 -19.17
N ILE A 305 -3.43 -4.26 -18.05
CA ILE A 305 -2.40 -3.26 -17.81
C ILE A 305 -1.31 -3.90 -16.96
N LEU A 306 -0.07 -3.87 -17.46
CA LEU A 306 1.14 -4.29 -16.78
C LEU A 306 2.01 -3.07 -16.48
N LEU A 307 2.43 -2.90 -15.23
CA LEU A 307 3.28 -1.81 -14.76
C LEU A 307 4.75 -2.25 -14.69
N SER A 308 5.68 -1.39 -15.11
CA SER A 308 7.13 -1.66 -15.01
C SER A 308 7.97 -0.38 -14.89
N ASN A 309 8.95 -0.37 -13.99
CA ASN A 309 9.89 0.74 -13.82
C ASN A 309 11.18 0.46 -14.61
N GLU A 310 11.57 1.37 -15.51
CA GLU A 310 12.78 1.23 -16.34
C GLU A 310 14.07 1.44 -15.54
N ALA A 311 15.19 0.95 -16.08
CA ALA A 311 16.51 1.05 -15.43
C ALA A 311 17.06 2.47 -15.22
N THR A 312 16.35 3.50 -15.71
CA THR A 312 16.68 4.94 -15.53
C THR A 312 15.75 5.64 -14.51
N SER A 313 14.80 4.91 -13.93
CA SER A 313 13.81 5.46 -12.99
C SER A 313 14.38 5.60 -11.57
N ASN A 314 14.06 6.69 -10.88
CA ASN A 314 14.40 6.86 -9.45
C ASN A 314 13.67 5.83 -8.55
N ASN A 315 12.60 5.22 -9.07
CA ASN A 315 11.74 4.24 -8.41
C ASN A 315 11.99 2.80 -8.91
N LEU A 316 13.12 2.52 -9.57
CA LEU A 316 13.46 1.19 -10.09
C LEU A 316 13.33 0.08 -9.02
N ASN A 317 12.57 -0.99 -9.29
CA ASN A 317 12.21 -2.05 -8.32
C ASN A 317 11.48 -1.57 -7.05
N GLU A 318 10.81 -0.42 -7.10
CA GLU A 318 10.02 0.15 -5.99
C GLU A 318 10.91 0.50 -4.80
N SER A 319 12.11 1.02 -5.08
CA SER A 319 13.12 1.42 -4.10
C SER A 319 13.45 2.92 -4.15
N TYR A 320 12.48 3.78 -4.50
CA TYR A 320 12.63 5.22 -4.33
C TYR A 320 12.75 5.56 -2.83
N GLU A 321 13.72 6.42 -2.51
CA GLU A 321 14.01 6.94 -1.17
C GLU A 321 14.66 8.32 -1.31
N GLU A 322 14.04 9.39 -0.77
CA GLU A 322 14.52 10.78 -0.93
C GLU A 322 14.23 11.65 0.30
N LYS A 323 15.07 12.67 0.55
CA LYS A 323 14.99 13.49 1.77
C LYS A 323 13.87 14.54 1.70
N ASP A 324 13.03 14.57 2.73
CA ASP A 324 12.15 15.69 3.06
C ASP A 324 12.98 16.88 3.54
N LEU A 325 13.01 17.97 2.75
CA LEU A 325 13.69 19.21 3.14
C LEU A 325 12.95 19.97 4.27
N GLN A 326 11.67 19.66 4.53
CA GLN A 326 10.88 20.28 5.60
C GLN A 326 10.96 19.51 6.94
N ALA A 327 11.62 18.35 6.96
CA ALA A 327 11.73 17.50 8.14
C ALA A 327 12.99 17.83 8.99
N PRO A 328 12.90 17.78 10.34
CA PRO A 328 14.05 17.98 11.21
C PRO A 328 15.23 17.01 10.94
N ASN A 329 16.45 17.45 11.21
CA ASN A 329 17.66 16.67 10.94
C ASN A 329 17.90 15.51 11.95
N ASP A 330 17.10 15.42 13.02
CA ASP A 330 17.20 14.44 14.10
C ASP A 330 16.10 13.35 14.08
N VAL A 331 15.22 13.35 13.07
CA VAL A 331 14.14 12.37 12.87
C VAL A 331 14.28 11.62 11.53
N ASP A 332 13.39 10.66 11.22
CA ASP A 332 13.35 10.01 9.89
C ASP A 332 12.87 11.01 8.83
N ASN A 333 13.80 11.74 8.22
CA ASN A 333 13.53 12.81 7.27
C ASN A 333 13.46 12.33 5.81
N THR A 334 12.94 11.11 5.57
CA THR A 334 13.04 10.46 4.26
C THR A 334 11.71 9.87 3.77
N TYR A 335 11.19 10.39 2.65
CA TYR A 335 10.09 9.79 1.90
C TYR A 335 10.54 8.50 1.23
N LYS A 336 9.74 7.43 1.37
CA LYS A 336 10.01 6.11 0.79
C LYS A 336 8.81 5.68 -0.05
N PHE A 337 9.03 4.92 -1.13
CA PHE A 337 7.95 4.47 -2.02
C PHE A 337 6.86 3.73 -1.23
N GLU A 338 5.61 4.13 -1.43
CA GLU A 338 4.46 3.61 -0.69
C GLU A 338 3.43 2.93 -1.60
N GLY A 339 3.24 3.41 -2.84
CA GLY A 339 2.27 2.77 -3.73
C GLY A 339 2.08 3.37 -5.11
N TYR A 340 1.13 2.79 -5.84
CA TYR A 340 0.68 3.23 -7.17
C TYR A 340 -0.82 3.56 -7.20
N ARG A 341 -1.20 4.53 -8.03
CA ARG A 341 -2.59 4.94 -8.29
C ARG A 341 -2.85 4.86 -9.79
N LEU A 342 -3.81 4.04 -10.21
CA LEU A 342 -4.19 3.87 -11.62
C LEU A 342 -5.55 4.52 -11.88
N TYR A 343 -5.63 5.34 -12.92
CA TYR A 343 -6.82 6.08 -13.33
C TYR A 343 -7.24 5.73 -14.75
N GLN A 344 -8.55 5.66 -14.98
CA GLN A 344 -9.12 5.88 -16.31
C GLN A 344 -9.42 7.38 -16.48
N LEU A 345 -9.15 7.91 -17.67
CA LEU A 345 -9.36 9.30 -18.05
C LEU A 345 -10.43 9.44 -19.14
N ALA A 346 -11.16 10.55 -19.11
CA ALA A 346 -12.27 10.83 -20.03
C ALA A 346 -11.82 11.08 -21.48
N ASN A 347 -10.58 11.56 -21.68
CA ASN A 347 -9.95 11.74 -23.00
C ASN A 347 -8.42 11.84 -22.88
N ALA A 348 -7.69 11.73 -24.00
CA ALA A 348 -6.23 11.74 -24.05
C ALA A 348 -5.53 13.06 -23.62
N SER A 349 -6.28 14.13 -23.36
CA SER A 349 -5.75 15.46 -23.01
C SER A 349 -5.75 15.76 -21.51
N VAL A 350 -6.38 14.91 -20.70
CA VAL A 350 -6.48 15.10 -19.24
C VAL A 350 -5.09 14.94 -18.61
N THR A 351 -4.73 15.89 -17.75
CA THR A 351 -3.43 15.97 -17.05
C THR A 351 -3.55 15.51 -15.58
N ALA A 352 -2.43 15.27 -14.89
CA ALA A 352 -2.50 14.82 -13.48
C ALA A 352 -3.08 15.91 -12.54
N GLN A 353 -2.92 17.19 -12.89
CA GLN A 353 -3.53 18.33 -12.18
C GLN A 353 -5.07 18.28 -12.17
N GLU A 354 -5.68 17.47 -13.05
CA GLU A 354 -7.13 17.34 -13.20
C GLU A 354 -7.70 16.06 -12.57
N LEU A 355 -6.89 15.25 -11.87
CA LEU A 355 -7.32 13.95 -11.34
C LEU A 355 -8.35 14.04 -10.21
N GLY A 356 -8.42 15.18 -9.51
CA GLY A 356 -9.46 15.46 -8.53
C GLY A 356 -10.85 15.69 -9.13
N ASP A 357 -10.95 15.89 -10.45
CA ASP A 357 -12.23 16.08 -11.15
C ASP A 357 -12.79 14.73 -11.63
N ILE A 358 -13.80 14.21 -10.93
CA ILE A 358 -14.49 12.94 -11.23
C ILE A 358 -15.23 12.92 -12.59
N SER A 359 -15.36 14.07 -13.27
CA SER A 359 -15.83 14.15 -14.65
C SER A 359 -14.73 13.93 -15.69
N LYS A 360 -13.46 14.07 -15.29
CA LYS A 360 -12.26 13.92 -16.15
C LYS A 360 -11.44 12.67 -15.83
N ALA A 361 -11.39 12.25 -14.57
CA ALA A 361 -10.57 11.12 -14.11
C ALA A 361 -11.31 10.27 -13.08
N ARG A 362 -11.06 8.95 -13.08
CA ARG A 362 -11.62 8.00 -12.12
C ARG A 362 -10.57 6.99 -11.72
N GLN A 363 -10.23 6.93 -10.43
CA GLN A 363 -9.27 5.95 -9.89
C GLN A 363 -9.91 4.54 -10.01
N ILE A 364 -9.23 3.64 -10.72
CA ILE A 364 -9.70 2.26 -10.98
C ILE A 364 -8.94 1.20 -10.18
N ALA A 365 -7.71 1.52 -9.77
CA ALA A 365 -6.96 0.70 -8.83
C ALA A 365 -6.02 1.56 -7.99
N GLN A 366 -5.70 1.07 -6.81
CA GLN A 366 -4.67 1.60 -5.93
C GLN A 366 -4.00 0.40 -5.26
N VAL A 367 -2.69 0.46 -5.10
CA VAL A 367 -1.89 -0.59 -4.45
C VAL A 367 -0.84 0.06 -3.58
N ASP A 368 -0.57 -0.57 -2.44
CA ASP A 368 0.21 -0.02 -1.35
C ASP A 368 1.09 -1.10 -0.70
N VAL A 369 2.21 -0.68 -0.12
CA VAL A 369 3.11 -1.59 0.61
C VAL A 369 2.38 -2.14 1.84
N LYS A 370 2.50 -3.45 2.12
CA LYS A 370 1.96 -4.01 3.35
C LYS A 370 2.85 -3.64 4.54
N ASN A 371 2.59 -2.49 5.14
CA ASN A 371 3.32 -1.91 6.27
C ASN A 371 2.39 -1.36 7.39
N GLY A 372 1.07 -1.44 7.22
CA GLY A 372 0.07 -0.89 8.14
C GLY A 372 -0.40 0.54 7.84
N VAL A 373 0.16 1.21 6.84
CA VAL A 373 -0.28 2.55 6.38
C VAL A 373 -1.53 2.40 5.51
N ARG A 374 -2.65 2.99 5.94
CA ARG A 374 -3.95 2.82 5.26
C ARG A 374 -4.65 4.12 4.90
N GLU A 375 -4.40 5.21 5.62
CA GLU A 375 -4.92 6.52 5.26
C GLU A 375 -3.81 7.54 5.38
N ILE A 376 -3.57 8.31 4.32
CA ILE A 376 -2.56 9.36 4.29
C ILE A 376 -3.29 10.68 4.05
N TYR A 377 -3.01 11.65 4.92
CA TYR A 377 -3.65 12.95 4.96
C TYR A 377 -2.60 14.05 4.90
N ASN A 378 -2.68 14.90 3.88
CA ASN A 378 -1.96 16.17 3.85
C ASN A 378 -2.82 17.26 4.49
N TRP A 379 -2.19 18.19 5.22
CA TRP A 379 -2.88 19.19 6.03
C TRP A 379 -2.62 20.60 5.49
N LYS A 380 -3.69 21.26 5.03
CA LYS A 380 -3.64 22.68 4.66
C LYS A 380 -4.13 23.52 5.84
N GLY A 381 -3.34 24.51 6.25
CA GLY A 381 -3.76 25.53 7.21
C GLY A 381 -4.48 26.66 6.49
N GLU A 382 -5.64 27.07 6.99
CA GLU A 382 -6.41 28.20 6.48
C GLU A 382 -6.82 29.13 7.64
N PRO A 383 -6.86 30.47 7.47
CA PRO A 383 -7.36 31.39 8.48
C PRO A 383 -8.80 31.04 8.89
N ASN A 384 -9.14 31.23 10.16
CA ASN A 384 -10.47 30.90 10.67
C ASN A 384 -11.50 31.94 10.18
N PRO A 385 -12.50 31.57 9.35
CA PRO A 385 -13.41 32.54 8.73
C PRO A 385 -14.42 33.17 9.72
N LEU A 386 -14.42 32.76 10.99
CA LEU A 386 -15.20 33.37 12.06
C LEU A 386 -14.37 34.34 12.94
N ASP A 387 -13.05 34.20 12.93
CA ASP A 387 -12.09 35.06 13.62
C ASP A 387 -10.72 34.93 12.92
N PRO A 388 -10.49 35.64 11.80
CA PRO A 388 -9.26 35.45 11.00
C PRO A 388 -7.99 35.95 11.67
N ILE A 389 -8.12 36.65 12.81
CA ILE A 389 -7.08 37.46 13.47
C ILE A 389 -6.65 36.79 14.78
N PHE A 390 -7.59 36.35 15.62
CA PHE A 390 -7.29 35.70 16.90
C PHE A 390 -7.79 34.24 16.97
N GLY A 391 -8.46 33.75 15.94
CA GLY A 391 -8.91 32.37 15.85
C GLY A 391 -7.77 31.41 15.52
N PRO A 392 -7.75 30.19 16.09
CA PRO A 392 -6.75 29.18 15.73
C PRO A 392 -6.89 28.80 14.26
N THR A 393 -5.75 28.63 13.57
CA THR A 393 -5.69 28.15 12.18
C THR A 393 -6.54 26.90 11.99
N ILE A 394 -7.42 26.90 11.00
CA ILE A 394 -8.22 25.73 10.65
C ILE A 394 -7.36 24.82 9.78
N TRP A 395 -7.02 23.66 10.32
CA TRP A 395 -6.28 22.62 9.61
C TRP A 395 -7.26 21.70 8.87
N THR A 396 -7.41 21.94 7.57
CA THR A 396 -8.25 21.16 6.67
C THR A 396 -7.45 19.94 6.16
N PRO A 397 -7.87 18.69 6.44
CA PRO A 397 -7.23 17.49 5.92
C PRO A 397 -7.69 17.17 4.49
N THR A 398 -6.75 17.10 3.56
CA THR A 398 -6.93 16.44 2.26
C THR A 398 -6.59 14.95 2.42
N LYS A 399 -7.55 14.05 2.20
CA LYS A 399 -7.27 12.61 2.18
C LYS A 399 -6.73 12.23 0.80
N GLU A 400 -5.42 12.03 0.71
CA GLU A 400 -4.74 11.71 -0.54
C GLU A 400 -4.93 10.23 -0.92
N VAL A 401 -4.87 9.35 0.07
CA VAL A 401 -4.75 7.89 -0.10
C VAL A 401 -5.70 7.15 0.84
N THR A 402 -6.33 6.07 0.36
CA THR A 402 -7.03 5.07 1.19
C THR A 402 -6.61 3.68 0.74
N GLY A 403 -5.60 3.13 1.41
CA GLY A 403 -4.90 1.89 1.09
C GLY A 403 -5.65 0.61 1.48
N GLU A 404 -5.28 -0.51 0.86
CA GLU A 404 -5.78 -1.84 1.25
C GLU A 404 -4.85 -2.54 2.27
N ASP A 405 -3.58 -2.12 2.38
CA ASP A 405 -2.51 -2.74 3.18
C ASP A 405 -2.32 -4.22 2.82
N LYS A 406 -2.17 -4.49 1.52
CA LYS A 406 -2.08 -5.85 0.94
C LYS A 406 -0.81 -6.14 0.14
N GLY A 407 0.03 -5.14 -0.14
CA GLY A 407 1.23 -5.30 -0.95
C GLY A 407 1.05 -4.94 -2.42
N ILE A 408 2.18 -4.74 -3.09
CA ILE A 408 2.25 -4.15 -4.42
C ILE A 408 1.87 -5.19 -5.49
N ARG A 409 0.78 -4.90 -6.21
CA ARG A 409 0.38 -5.60 -7.44
C ARG A 409 0.72 -4.71 -8.65
N THR A 410 1.20 -5.32 -9.71
CA THR A 410 1.67 -4.63 -10.93
C THR A 410 0.84 -5.00 -12.17
N THR A 411 -0.12 -5.94 -12.04
CA THR A 411 -1.00 -6.34 -13.14
C THR A 411 -2.48 -6.10 -12.83
N PHE A 412 -3.21 -5.51 -13.79
CA PHE A 412 -4.60 -5.07 -13.61
C PHE A 412 -5.45 -5.45 -14.82
N ARG A 413 -6.53 -6.21 -14.58
CA ARG A 413 -7.54 -6.57 -15.59
C ARG A 413 -8.67 -5.56 -15.60
N ILE A 414 -8.85 -4.85 -16.70
CA ILE A 414 -9.92 -3.86 -16.90
C ILE A 414 -10.94 -4.41 -17.90
N THR A 415 -12.19 -4.54 -17.45
CA THR A 415 -13.35 -4.97 -18.26
C THR A 415 -14.51 -3.97 -18.22
N GLU A 416 -14.37 -2.88 -17.44
CA GLU A 416 -15.37 -1.83 -17.28
C GLU A 416 -14.85 -0.44 -17.66
N ASP A 417 -15.61 0.27 -18.49
CA ASP A 417 -15.55 1.72 -18.64
C ASP A 417 -16.19 2.42 -17.42
N GLN A 418 -15.41 3.28 -16.76
CA GLN A 418 -15.89 4.09 -15.65
C GLN A 418 -16.76 5.27 -16.07
N PHE A 419 -16.69 5.74 -17.33
CA PHE A 419 -17.43 6.91 -17.80
C PHE A 419 -18.77 6.57 -18.48
N ALA A 420 -18.99 5.30 -18.83
CA ALA A 420 -20.25 4.81 -19.38
C ALA A 420 -21.45 5.00 -18.41
N LEU A 421 -22.55 5.52 -18.93
CA LEU A 421 -23.77 5.86 -18.15
C LEU A 421 -24.74 4.68 -17.93
N SER A 422 -24.51 3.51 -18.55
CA SER A 422 -25.46 2.38 -18.49
C SER A 422 -24.77 1.02 -18.63
N ASP A 423 -24.53 0.53 -19.85
CA ASP A 423 -23.70 -0.64 -20.09
C ASP A 423 -22.23 -0.24 -19.94
N ARG A 424 -21.60 -0.72 -18.86
CA ARG A 424 -20.22 -0.36 -18.51
C ARG A 424 -19.18 -1.28 -19.14
N ARG A 425 -19.56 -2.33 -19.87
CA ARG A 425 -18.60 -3.24 -20.50
C ARG A 425 -17.78 -2.51 -21.56
N LEU A 426 -16.47 -2.78 -21.63
CA LEU A 426 -15.63 -2.21 -22.69
C LEU A 426 -16.18 -2.59 -24.08
N ILE A 427 -16.09 -1.64 -25.01
CA ILE A 427 -16.50 -1.77 -26.40
C ILE A 427 -15.25 -1.91 -27.27
N ASN A 428 -15.19 -2.96 -28.10
CA ASN A 428 -14.07 -3.19 -29.02
C ASN A 428 -13.92 -2.06 -30.04
N HIS A 429 -12.67 -1.74 -30.39
CA HIS A 429 -12.34 -0.63 -31.30
C HIS A 429 -12.80 0.75 -30.82
N ASN A 430 -13.09 0.91 -29.52
CA ASN A 430 -13.18 2.20 -28.86
C ASN A 430 -11.86 2.53 -28.16
N GLN A 431 -11.54 3.81 -27.98
CA GLN A 431 -10.35 4.26 -27.27
C GLN A 431 -10.66 4.47 -25.78
N TYR A 432 -9.77 3.96 -24.92
CA TYR A 432 -9.80 4.17 -23.47
C TYR A 432 -8.46 4.73 -23.03
N HIS A 433 -8.48 5.73 -22.17
CA HIS A 433 -7.30 6.49 -21.78
C HIS A 433 -6.96 6.23 -20.32
N PHE A 434 -5.67 6.06 -20.02
CA PHE A 434 -5.21 5.72 -18.68
C PHE A 434 -3.99 6.55 -18.28
N LEU A 435 -3.89 6.81 -16.97
CA LEU A 435 -2.71 7.39 -16.33
C LEU A 435 -2.41 6.59 -15.06
N VAL A 436 -1.14 6.40 -14.77
CA VAL A 436 -0.67 5.82 -13.52
C VAL A 436 0.27 6.82 -12.84
N LEU A 437 0.20 6.86 -11.52
CA LEU A 437 1.06 7.65 -10.65
C LEU A 437 1.73 6.73 -9.62
N ALA A 438 2.89 7.15 -9.13
CA ALA A 438 3.51 6.60 -7.94
C ALA A 438 3.53 7.66 -6.84
N TYR A 439 3.46 7.22 -5.59
CA TYR A 439 3.55 8.07 -4.42
C TYR A 439 4.41 7.45 -3.33
N ALA A 440 4.91 8.32 -2.47
CA ALA A 440 5.76 8.02 -1.33
C ALA A 440 5.16 8.56 -0.03
N TYR A 441 5.65 8.01 1.08
CA TYR A 441 5.18 8.31 2.42
C TYR A 441 6.34 8.57 3.38
N ASN A 442 6.11 9.50 4.31
CA ASN A 442 6.84 9.66 5.56
C ASN A 442 5.87 10.22 6.62
N ASN A 443 6.13 10.00 7.90
CA ASN A 443 5.31 10.53 9.00
C ASN A 443 6.15 10.68 10.27
N TRP A 444 7.22 11.48 10.19
CA TRP A 444 8.25 11.60 11.24
C TRP A 444 7.70 12.08 12.58
N GLN A 445 6.65 12.90 12.55
CA GLN A 445 5.78 13.19 13.68
C GLN A 445 4.36 13.35 13.15
N LYS A 446 3.42 12.57 13.70
CA LYS A 446 1.99 12.73 13.41
C LYS A 446 1.57 14.18 13.69
N PHE A 447 0.97 14.83 12.68
CA PHE A 447 0.45 16.18 12.80
C PHE A 447 -0.60 16.31 13.92
N ASP A 448 -0.42 17.32 14.77
CA ASP A 448 -1.37 17.74 15.79
C ASP A 448 -2.06 19.04 15.36
N ILE A 449 -3.37 18.95 15.10
CA ILE A 449 -4.21 20.05 14.64
C ILE A 449 -4.49 21.12 15.70
N ILE A 450 -4.17 20.86 16.97
CA ILE A 450 -4.40 21.79 18.09
C ILE A 450 -3.18 22.70 18.28
N SER A 451 -1.97 22.15 18.12
CA SER A 451 -0.71 22.91 18.21
C SER A 451 -0.14 23.33 16.85
N GLY A 452 -0.61 22.76 15.74
CA GLY A 452 -0.08 23.02 14.39
C GLY A 452 1.30 22.40 14.13
N THR A 453 1.71 21.41 14.93
CA THR A 453 3.06 20.82 14.94
C THR A 453 3.11 19.39 14.38
N GLY A 454 4.21 19.03 13.75
CA GLY A 454 4.44 17.72 13.12
C GLY A 454 4.43 17.81 11.58
N GLN A 455 4.50 16.66 10.90
CA GLN A 455 4.59 16.62 9.44
C GLN A 455 3.25 16.96 8.78
N ARG A 456 3.17 18.13 8.12
CA ARG A 456 1.98 18.59 7.39
C ARG A 456 1.71 17.83 6.09
N ARG A 457 2.75 17.35 5.41
CA ARG A 457 2.68 16.72 4.08
C ARG A 457 3.14 15.22 4.06
N PRO A 458 2.55 14.29 4.82
CA PRO A 458 2.93 12.87 4.79
C PRO A 458 2.91 12.18 3.41
N TYR A 459 2.15 12.68 2.43
CA TYR A 459 2.07 12.15 1.06
C TYR A 459 2.85 13.02 0.07
N LEU A 460 3.76 12.39 -0.69
CA LEU A 460 4.50 12.99 -1.79
C LEU A 460 4.25 12.23 -3.10
N GLU A 461 3.86 12.95 -4.16
CA GLU A 461 3.56 12.41 -5.49
C GLU A 461 4.70 12.71 -6.49
N GLY A 462 5.04 11.75 -7.36
CA GLY A 462 6.14 11.91 -8.31
C GLY A 462 5.79 12.75 -9.54
N ARG A 463 6.63 13.75 -9.83
CA ARG A 463 6.43 14.68 -10.96
C ARG A 463 7.07 14.16 -12.25
N GLY A 464 8.12 13.34 -12.18
CA GLY A 464 8.92 12.82 -13.31
C GLY A 464 8.17 12.12 -14.47
N ASN A 465 6.89 11.74 -14.29
CA ASN A 465 6.06 11.15 -15.34
C ASN A 465 4.80 11.98 -15.73
N VAL A 466 4.65 13.19 -15.19
CA VAL A 466 3.55 14.11 -15.52
C VAL A 466 4.06 15.32 -16.31
N GLY A 467 3.49 15.56 -17.49
CA GLY A 467 3.62 16.87 -18.16
C GLY A 467 4.91 17.13 -18.96
N GLY A 468 5.86 16.18 -19.03
CA GLY A 468 6.92 16.23 -20.04
C GLY A 468 6.31 16.28 -21.46
N PRO A 469 6.83 17.10 -22.41
CA PRO A 469 6.09 17.52 -23.61
C PRO A 469 5.68 16.39 -24.59
N ASN A 470 6.19 15.17 -24.42
CA ASN A 470 5.87 13.99 -25.21
C ASN A 470 5.15 12.88 -24.43
N LYS A 471 4.88 13.04 -23.12
CA LYS A 471 4.20 12.03 -22.28
C LYS A 471 2.74 12.45 -22.04
N LYS A 472 1.82 11.63 -22.56
CA LYS A 472 0.35 11.83 -22.50
C LYS A 472 -0.32 10.56 -22.01
N ALA A 473 -1.61 10.62 -21.71
CA ALA A 473 -2.41 9.45 -21.32
C ALA A 473 -2.24 8.26 -22.27
N TYR A 474 -1.95 7.09 -21.72
CA TYR A 474 -1.84 5.84 -22.47
C TYR A 474 -3.20 5.50 -23.07
N THR A 475 -3.28 5.38 -24.40
CA THR A 475 -4.53 5.16 -25.12
C THR A 475 -4.57 3.73 -25.64
N LEU A 476 -5.53 2.95 -25.17
CA LEU A 476 -5.65 1.50 -25.38
C LEU A 476 -6.97 1.16 -26.07
N VAL A 477 -6.99 0.09 -26.88
CA VAL A 477 -8.12 -0.29 -27.75
C VAL A 477 -8.42 -1.79 -27.63
N PRO A 478 -9.38 -2.22 -26.79
CA PRO A 478 -9.76 -3.63 -26.68
C PRO A 478 -10.32 -4.14 -28.02
N ARG A 479 -10.10 -5.43 -28.29
CA ARG A 479 -10.33 -6.03 -29.61
C ARG A 479 -10.26 -7.56 -29.55
N PRO A 480 -11.06 -8.29 -30.35
CA PRO A 480 -10.96 -9.74 -30.40
C PRO A 480 -9.61 -10.17 -31.00
N ILE A 481 -9.02 -11.23 -30.44
CA ILE A 481 -7.90 -11.92 -31.07
C ILE A 481 -8.47 -12.84 -32.17
N VAL A 482 -7.96 -12.66 -33.39
CA VAL A 482 -8.47 -13.34 -34.60
C VAL A 482 -7.37 -14.04 -35.42
N TYR A 483 -6.15 -14.09 -34.88
CA TYR A 483 -4.95 -14.60 -35.55
C TYR A 483 -4.19 -15.67 -34.74
N GLU A 484 -4.55 -15.83 -33.47
CA GLU A 484 -3.97 -16.79 -32.52
C GLU A 484 -5.10 -17.42 -31.67
N GLU A 485 -5.00 -18.71 -31.40
CA GLU A 485 -5.80 -19.42 -30.40
C GLU A 485 -5.15 -19.24 -29.01
N LEU A 486 -5.95 -18.83 -28.03
CA LEU A 486 -5.52 -18.64 -26.65
C LEU A 486 -5.86 -19.89 -25.82
N HIS A 487 -4.84 -20.59 -25.33
CA HIS A 487 -5.01 -21.74 -24.44
C HIS A 487 -4.98 -21.38 -22.93
N SER A 488 -4.95 -20.09 -22.62
CA SER A 488 -5.03 -19.55 -21.25
C SER A 488 -5.71 -18.18 -21.25
N ALA A 489 -6.23 -17.79 -20.08
CA ALA A 489 -6.81 -16.49 -19.79
C ALA A 489 -6.02 -15.76 -18.70
N TYR A 490 -6.26 -14.46 -18.51
CA TYR A 490 -5.71 -13.74 -17.36
C TYR A 490 -6.19 -14.36 -16.04
N ASP A 491 -5.29 -14.40 -15.04
CA ASP A 491 -5.50 -15.00 -13.71
C ASP A 491 -5.46 -16.55 -13.67
N ASP A 492 -5.26 -17.25 -14.80
CA ASP A 492 -5.07 -18.71 -14.79
C ASP A 492 -3.81 -19.11 -14.01
N GLY A 493 -3.98 -19.97 -13.00
CA GLY A 493 -2.90 -20.45 -12.14
C GLY A 493 -2.34 -21.82 -12.57
N PRO A 494 -1.01 -22.06 -12.45
CA PRO A 494 -0.39 -23.33 -12.81
C PRO A 494 -0.72 -24.44 -11.80
N GLN A 495 -0.39 -25.69 -12.15
CA GLN A 495 -0.37 -26.77 -11.17
C GLN A 495 0.91 -26.68 -10.32
N VAL A 496 0.77 -26.76 -9.00
CA VAL A 496 1.89 -26.63 -8.04
C VAL A 496 2.15 -27.98 -7.35
N THR A 497 3.42 -28.34 -7.22
CA THR A 497 3.92 -29.45 -6.40
C THR A 497 4.79 -28.90 -5.27
N ARG A 498 4.35 -29.06 -4.02
CA ARG A 498 5.22 -28.82 -2.84
C ARG A 498 6.24 -29.96 -2.72
N ILE A 499 7.51 -29.60 -2.59
CA ILE A 499 8.64 -30.53 -2.50
C ILE A 499 9.10 -30.69 -1.04
N SER A 500 9.24 -29.56 -0.33
CA SER A 500 9.69 -29.45 1.07
C SER A 500 9.19 -28.14 1.68
N GLY A 501 9.32 -28.00 3.00
CA GLY A 501 8.79 -26.92 3.82
C GLY A 501 7.25 -26.90 3.88
N GLU A 502 6.70 -25.92 4.58
CA GLU A 502 5.27 -25.62 4.63
C GLU A 502 5.02 -24.13 4.41
N GLY A 503 3.75 -23.73 4.40
CA GLY A 503 3.33 -22.35 4.17
C GLY A 503 2.07 -22.26 3.33
N ASN A 504 1.19 -21.37 3.76
CA ASN A 504 -0.03 -21.00 3.08
C ASN A 504 -0.31 -19.50 3.29
N PRO A 505 0.33 -18.60 2.51
CA PRO A 505 0.16 -17.16 2.66
C PRO A 505 -1.15 -16.65 2.06
N GLY A 506 -2.28 -17.02 2.66
CA GLY A 506 -3.62 -16.55 2.28
C GLY A 506 -4.26 -17.26 1.08
N LYS A 507 -3.74 -18.41 0.62
CA LYS A 507 -4.34 -19.20 -0.47
C LYS A 507 -5.27 -20.30 0.05
N PHE A 508 -6.30 -20.64 -0.72
CA PHE A 508 -7.13 -21.80 -0.39
C PHE A 508 -6.50 -23.05 -1.03
N LEU A 509 -5.68 -23.75 -0.27
CA LEU A 509 -5.02 -24.98 -0.75
C LEU A 509 -6.05 -26.06 -1.08
N ASP A 510 -5.98 -26.68 -2.25
CA ASP A 510 -6.76 -27.88 -2.58
C ASP A 510 -5.86 -28.93 -3.24
N MET A 511 -5.73 -30.09 -2.59
CA MET A 511 -4.88 -31.16 -3.08
C MET A 511 -5.47 -31.81 -4.34
N ASP A 512 -4.62 -32.31 -5.21
CA ASP A 512 -5.04 -33.18 -6.31
C ASP A 512 -5.69 -34.46 -5.76
N GLU A 513 -6.73 -34.96 -6.42
CA GLU A 513 -7.53 -36.10 -5.93
C GLU A 513 -6.72 -37.39 -5.82
N THR A 514 -5.60 -37.53 -6.55
CA THR A 514 -4.68 -38.66 -6.41
C THR A 514 -3.94 -38.68 -5.06
N MET A 515 -3.80 -37.54 -4.38
CA MET A 515 -3.05 -37.44 -3.12
C MET A 515 -3.70 -38.22 -1.97
N TYR A 516 -5.04 -38.24 -1.88
CA TYR A 516 -5.75 -38.90 -0.78
C TYR A 516 -5.41 -40.40 -0.70
N GLU A 517 -5.46 -41.12 -1.81
CA GLU A 517 -5.12 -42.55 -1.85
C GLU A 517 -3.63 -42.79 -1.55
N LEU A 518 -2.73 -41.95 -2.08
CA LEU A 518 -1.28 -42.05 -1.85
C LEU A 518 -0.88 -41.82 -0.38
N ILE A 519 -1.63 -41.00 0.34
CA ILE A 519 -1.43 -40.74 1.77
C ILE A 519 -2.03 -41.89 2.60
N LEU A 520 -3.24 -42.36 2.26
CA LEU A 520 -3.89 -43.50 2.94
C LEU A 520 -3.10 -44.82 2.78
N SER A 521 -2.53 -45.06 1.60
CA SER A 521 -1.68 -46.23 1.30
C SER A 521 -0.28 -46.15 1.92
N LYS A 522 0.12 -44.97 2.41
CA LYS A 522 1.50 -44.62 2.80
C LYS A 522 2.53 -44.77 1.67
N THR A 523 2.13 -44.52 0.42
CA THR A 523 3.03 -44.54 -0.76
C THR A 523 3.36 -43.16 -1.33
N HIS A 524 2.87 -42.06 -0.72
CA HIS A 524 3.32 -40.71 -1.06
C HIS A 524 4.82 -40.50 -0.75
N SER A 525 5.47 -39.58 -1.46
CA SER A 525 6.92 -39.32 -1.36
C SER A 525 7.25 -38.09 -0.50
N GLY A 526 6.36 -37.72 0.44
CA GLY A 526 6.39 -36.43 1.14
C GLY A 526 5.93 -35.24 0.27
N LYS A 527 6.18 -35.29 -1.04
CA LYS A 527 5.67 -34.30 -2.01
C LYS A 527 4.14 -34.27 -2.05
N ILE A 528 3.58 -33.09 -2.32
CA ILE A 528 2.13 -32.87 -2.42
C ILE A 528 1.84 -32.18 -3.75
N LEU A 529 0.91 -32.74 -4.53
CA LEU A 529 0.37 -32.12 -5.73
C LEU A 529 -0.94 -31.40 -5.39
N TYR A 530 -1.07 -30.15 -5.83
CA TYR A 530 -2.29 -29.36 -5.71
C TYR A 530 -3.03 -29.29 -7.05
N LYS A 531 -4.29 -28.82 -7.02
CA LYS A 531 -5.03 -28.46 -8.24
C LYS A 531 -4.49 -27.14 -8.82
N ASN A 532 -4.78 -26.88 -10.10
CA ASN A 532 -4.39 -25.65 -10.78
C ASN A 532 -4.86 -24.41 -10.01
N GLY A 533 -3.96 -23.47 -9.72
CA GLY A 533 -4.24 -22.25 -8.95
C GLY A 533 -4.53 -22.44 -7.44
N ALA A 534 -4.71 -23.68 -6.97
CA ALA A 534 -5.02 -24.01 -5.58
C ALA A 534 -3.77 -24.46 -4.77
N GLY A 535 -2.60 -23.94 -5.15
CA GLY A 535 -1.32 -24.21 -4.50
C GLY A 535 -0.84 -23.07 -3.59
N PRO A 536 0.28 -23.27 -2.87
CA PRO A 536 0.83 -22.30 -1.92
C PRO A 536 1.62 -21.14 -2.56
N ILE A 537 1.78 -21.12 -3.89
CA ILE A 537 2.41 -20.02 -4.64
C ILE A 537 1.31 -19.25 -5.37
N ASP A 538 1.41 -17.92 -5.39
CA ASP A 538 0.57 -17.07 -6.24
C ASP A 538 1.26 -16.77 -7.60
N ALA A 539 1.29 -17.76 -8.49
CA ALA A 539 1.75 -17.59 -9.87
C ALA A 539 0.54 -17.60 -10.82
N LYS A 540 0.52 -16.71 -11.82
CA LYS A 540 -0.62 -16.57 -12.73
C LYS A 540 -0.28 -16.03 -14.11
N VAL A 541 -1.09 -16.37 -15.11
CA VAL A 541 -1.04 -15.80 -16.47
C VAL A 541 -1.41 -14.33 -16.45
N VAL A 542 -0.60 -13.48 -17.11
CA VAL A 542 -0.84 -12.03 -17.24
C VAL A 542 -0.70 -11.49 -18.68
N ASP A 543 -0.14 -12.28 -19.60
CA ASP A 543 -0.15 -12.01 -21.05
C ASP A 543 -0.39 -13.32 -21.82
N PRO A 544 -1.66 -13.70 -22.05
CA PRO A 544 -2.02 -14.92 -22.78
C PRO A 544 -1.42 -15.04 -24.19
N LEU A 545 -1.11 -13.93 -24.87
CA LEU A 545 -0.49 -13.91 -26.21
C LEU A 545 1.01 -14.22 -26.19
N ARG A 546 1.65 -14.14 -25.01
CA ARG A 546 3.10 -14.37 -24.87
C ARG A 546 3.44 -15.39 -23.78
N MET A 547 2.43 -16.11 -23.28
CA MET A 547 2.60 -17.29 -22.43
C MET A 547 3.50 -18.32 -23.08
N LYS A 548 4.35 -18.95 -22.27
CA LYS A 548 5.22 -20.06 -22.68
C LYS A 548 5.07 -21.21 -21.71
N ASP A 549 4.93 -22.40 -22.26
CA ASP A 549 4.96 -23.61 -21.48
C ASP A 549 6.36 -23.81 -20.88
N GLY A 550 6.42 -24.19 -19.61
CA GLY A 550 7.67 -24.25 -18.87
C GLY A 550 7.47 -24.73 -17.44
N LYS A 551 8.55 -25.25 -16.86
CA LYS A 551 8.58 -25.72 -15.48
C LYS A 551 9.54 -24.88 -14.65
N TYR A 552 9.03 -24.40 -13.52
CA TYR A 552 9.72 -23.46 -12.64
C TYR A 552 9.85 -24.04 -11.24
N ARG A 553 10.84 -23.56 -10.50
CA ARG A 553 11.02 -23.84 -9.08
C ARG A 553 11.23 -22.55 -8.30
N LEU A 554 10.46 -22.41 -7.23
CA LEU A 554 10.67 -21.42 -6.17
C LEU A 554 11.37 -22.11 -4.99
N GLU A 555 12.42 -21.48 -4.48
CA GLU A 555 13.21 -21.92 -3.32
C GLU A 555 13.32 -20.75 -2.34
N ILE A 556 13.02 -20.97 -1.06
CA ILE A 556 13.06 -19.96 0.03
C ILE A 556 14.19 -20.30 1.00
N THR A 557 15.05 -19.33 1.32
CA THR A 557 16.22 -19.52 2.20
C THR A 557 16.35 -18.36 3.19
N GLY A 558 16.80 -18.64 4.42
CA GLY A 558 16.97 -17.63 5.48
C GLY A 558 17.26 -18.27 6.83
N ASN A 559 17.43 -17.48 7.89
CA ASN A 559 17.61 -18.04 9.23
C ASN A 559 16.24 -18.40 9.83
N PHE A 560 16.02 -19.67 10.16
CA PHE A 560 14.79 -20.11 10.81
C PHE A 560 14.91 -20.00 12.35
N ASN A 561 13.88 -19.47 12.99
CA ASN A 561 13.87 -19.15 14.42
C ASN A 561 13.06 -20.18 15.21
N TYR A 562 13.74 -21.25 15.64
CA TYR A 562 13.20 -22.34 16.47
C TYR A 562 12.73 -21.92 17.89
N ASN A 563 12.70 -20.64 18.22
CA ASN A 563 12.10 -20.18 19.47
C ASN A 563 10.58 -20.46 19.45
N ARG A 564 10.07 -21.13 20.48
CA ARG A 564 8.64 -21.39 20.72
C ARG A 564 7.73 -20.16 20.57
N ALA A 565 8.25 -18.94 20.71
CA ALA A 565 7.49 -17.69 20.55
C ALA A 565 7.40 -17.19 19.09
N SER A 566 8.23 -17.72 18.18
CA SER A 566 8.35 -17.29 16.77
C SER A 566 8.06 -18.44 15.81
N CYS A 567 8.91 -19.47 15.74
CA CYS A 567 8.74 -20.62 14.85
C CYS A 567 8.52 -20.22 13.38
N SER A 568 9.35 -19.29 12.90
CA SER A 568 9.27 -18.63 11.60
C SER A 568 10.66 -18.32 11.06
N PHE A 569 10.78 -17.96 9.79
CA PHE A 569 11.97 -17.24 9.31
C PHE A 569 12.14 -15.87 10.00
N ASP A 570 13.36 -15.32 9.94
CA ASP A 570 13.63 -13.91 10.22
C ASP A 570 13.31 -12.98 9.03
N ALA A 571 13.43 -11.68 9.23
CA ALA A 571 13.18 -10.67 8.19
C ALA A 571 14.26 -10.63 7.09
N GLY A 572 15.36 -11.38 7.24
CA GLY A 572 16.42 -11.50 6.25
C GLY A 572 16.20 -12.65 5.25
N ALA A 573 15.13 -13.43 5.40
CA ALA A 573 14.80 -14.49 4.46
C ALA A 573 14.44 -13.97 3.06
N VAL A 574 14.89 -14.70 2.06
CA VAL A 574 14.76 -14.37 0.64
C VAL A 574 14.24 -15.58 -0.15
N TRP A 575 13.77 -15.33 -1.37
CA TRP A 575 13.38 -16.36 -2.31
C TRP A 575 14.02 -16.17 -3.69
N LYS A 576 14.11 -17.28 -4.42
CA LYS A 576 14.71 -17.39 -5.76
C LYS A 576 13.77 -18.17 -6.67
N LEU A 577 13.59 -17.69 -7.90
CA LEU A 577 12.83 -18.37 -8.96
C LEU A 577 13.79 -18.85 -10.07
N THR A 578 13.70 -20.13 -10.41
CA THR A 578 14.52 -20.78 -11.44
C THR A 578 13.63 -21.45 -12.48
N ASP A 579 13.88 -21.19 -13.75
CA ASP A 579 13.41 -22.03 -14.86
C ASP A 579 14.23 -23.32 -14.85
N ILE A 580 13.60 -24.45 -14.51
CA ILE A 580 14.28 -25.76 -14.42
C ILE A 580 14.17 -26.58 -15.71
N THR A 581 13.48 -26.05 -16.74
CA THR A 581 13.50 -26.60 -18.10
C THR A 581 14.82 -26.26 -18.81
N ASN A 582 15.36 -25.07 -18.59
CA ASN A 582 16.65 -24.63 -19.15
C ASN A 582 17.74 -24.26 -18.11
N ASN A 583 17.45 -24.44 -16.82
CA ASN A 583 18.35 -24.19 -15.69
C ASN A 583 18.83 -22.72 -15.59
N LYS A 584 17.92 -21.77 -15.77
CA LYS A 584 18.17 -20.32 -15.69
C LYS A 584 17.50 -19.72 -14.45
N VAL A 585 18.27 -19.00 -13.63
CA VAL A 585 17.70 -18.15 -12.57
C VAL A 585 17.00 -16.96 -13.21
N LEU A 586 15.75 -16.71 -12.80
CA LEU A 586 14.88 -15.64 -13.30
C LEU A 586 14.79 -14.47 -12.31
N LEU A 587 14.66 -14.80 -11.02
CA LEU A 587 14.68 -13.85 -9.90
C LEU A 587 15.54 -14.46 -8.78
N GLN A 588 16.29 -13.62 -8.08
CA GLN A 588 17.17 -14.03 -6.97
C GLN A 588 17.11 -12.97 -5.87
N ASP A 589 17.40 -13.39 -4.63
CA ASP A 589 17.57 -12.53 -3.45
C ASP A 589 16.41 -11.55 -3.23
N ARG A 590 15.18 -12.01 -3.52
CA ARG A 590 13.95 -11.25 -3.33
C ARG A 590 13.48 -11.39 -1.88
N PRO A 591 13.28 -10.31 -1.10
CA PRO A 591 12.88 -10.43 0.30
C PRO A 591 11.54 -11.15 0.46
N LEU A 592 11.43 -12.00 1.48
CA LEU A 592 10.18 -12.69 1.85
C LEU A 592 9.23 -11.80 2.68
N ALA A 593 9.77 -10.73 3.29
CA ALA A 593 9.04 -9.81 4.15
C ALA A 593 8.06 -8.89 3.40
N TYR A 594 8.26 -8.66 2.10
CA TYR A 594 7.41 -7.79 1.28
C TYR A 594 6.53 -8.62 0.34
N ILE A 595 5.20 -8.47 0.46
CA ILE A 595 4.26 -9.04 -0.51
C ILE A 595 4.31 -8.17 -1.77
N LYS A 596 4.81 -8.74 -2.88
CA LYS A 596 4.99 -8.03 -4.15
C LYS A 596 4.84 -8.95 -5.36
N GLU A 597 4.11 -8.48 -6.37
CA GLU A 597 3.97 -9.11 -7.68
C GLU A 597 5.16 -8.77 -8.60
N TYR A 598 5.87 -9.80 -9.06
CA TYR A 598 6.93 -9.71 -10.05
C TYR A 598 6.48 -10.30 -11.38
N ILE A 599 6.47 -9.49 -12.43
CA ILE A 599 6.20 -9.95 -13.80
C ILE A 599 7.46 -10.63 -14.36
N ILE A 600 7.29 -11.79 -15.00
CA ILE A 600 8.41 -12.56 -15.56
C ILE A 600 8.54 -12.24 -17.05
N ASN A 601 9.31 -11.19 -17.33
CA ASN A 601 9.45 -10.57 -18.65
C ASN A 601 9.68 -11.60 -19.78
N ASN A 602 8.84 -11.51 -20.81
CA ASN A 602 8.82 -12.37 -22.00
C ASN A 602 8.45 -13.85 -21.75
N LEU A 603 7.91 -14.24 -20.58
CA LEU A 603 7.32 -15.58 -20.33
C LEU A 603 5.79 -15.56 -20.14
N GLY A 604 5.17 -14.39 -20.01
CA GLY A 604 3.71 -14.22 -20.01
C GLY A 604 3.00 -14.38 -18.65
N PHE A 605 3.72 -14.72 -17.58
CA PHE A 605 3.17 -14.90 -16.23
C PHE A 605 3.78 -13.93 -15.21
N SER A 606 3.08 -13.70 -14.10
CA SER A 606 3.60 -13.04 -12.90
C SER A 606 3.66 -14.02 -11.72
N ILE A 607 4.44 -13.66 -10.70
CA ILE A 607 4.50 -14.38 -9.43
C ILE A 607 4.46 -13.38 -8.27
N THR A 608 3.58 -13.62 -7.30
CA THR A 608 3.53 -12.92 -6.03
C THR A 608 4.01 -13.86 -4.93
N VAL A 609 4.92 -13.38 -4.09
CA VAL A 609 5.51 -14.14 -2.98
C VAL A 609 5.67 -13.20 -1.80
N GLY A 610 5.35 -13.68 -0.61
CA GLY A 610 5.54 -12.97 0.66
C GLY A 610 4.80 -13.69 1.79
N ASN A 611 5.15 -13.40 3.04
CA ASN A 611 4.50 -14.02 4.19
C ASN A 611 3.18 -13.34 4.58
N SER A 612 2.18 -14.16 4.94
CA SER A 612 1.01 -13.72 5.72
C SER A 612 1.32 -13.72 7.21
N ASP A 613 0.55 -12.98 8.01
CA ASP A 613 0.61 -13.08 9.46
C ASP A 613 -0.03 -14.38 9.97
N ASP A 614 0.49 -14.90 11.08
CA ASP A 614 -0.11 -16.01 11.85
C ASP A 614 -1.60 -15.71 12.17
N PRO A 615 -2.48 -16.73 12.18
CA PRO A 615 -3.83 -16.59 12.69
C PRO A 615 -3.83 -16.06 14.14
N GLY A 616 -4.74 -15.13 14.45
CA GLY A 616 -4.83 -14.46 15.75
C GLY A 616 -3.93 -13.23 15.94
N VAL A 617 -3.06 -12.88 14.99
CA VAL A 617 -2.17 -11.71 15.10
C VAL A 617 -2.88 -10.42 14.75
N SER A 618 -3.59 -10.36 13.61
CA SER A 618 -4.17 -9.12 13.08
C SER A 618 -5.46 -8.68 13.79
N LYS A 619 -6.15 -9.60 14.48
CA LYS A 619 -7.35 -9.37 15.32
C LYS A 619 -8.52 -8.65 14.64
N THR A 620 -8.46 -8.54 13.31
CA THR A 620 -9.34 -7.74 12.46
C THR A 620 -9.53 -8.45 11.13
N GLY A 621 -10.58 -8.08 10.38
CA GLY A 621 -10.96 -8.81 9.16
C GLY A 621 -11.22 -10.29 9.47
N THR A 622 -10.60 -11.19 8.71
CA THR A 622 -10.68 -12.66 8.92
C THR A 622 -9.76 -13.18 10.02
N ASN A 623 -8.90 -12.33 10.61
CA ASN A 623 -7.92 -12.69 11.65
C ASN A 623 -7.00 -13.88 11.29
N GLY A 624 -6.71 -14.04 9.99
CA GLY A 624 -5.91 -15.15 9.44
C GLY A 624 -6.73 -16.39 9.07
N GLY A 625 -8.06 -16.35 9.12
CA GLY A 625 -8.90 -17.32 8.42
C GLY A 625 -8.85 -17.09 6.90
N VAL A 626 -8.72 -18.17 6.13
CA VAL A 626 -8.77 -18.12 4.66
C VAL A 626 -10.12 -18.58 4.14
N GLY A 627 -10.68 -19.65 4.71
CA GLY A 627 -12.03 -20.11 4.40
C GLY A 627 -12.29 -21.55 4.83
N ALA A 628 -13.52 -22.03 4.61
CA ALA A 628 -13.85 -23.44 4.75
C ALA A 628 -14.92 -23.88 3.73
N THR A 629 -14.79 -25.10 3.20
CA THR A 629 -15.77 -25.71 2.27
C THR A 629 -16.31 -27.05 2.81
N TYR A 630 -17.47 -27.45 2.29
CA TYR A 630 -18.25 -28.61 2.73
C TYR A 630 -18.67 -29.43 1.50
N ASP A 631 -17.70 -30.12 0.93
CA ASP A 631 -17.75 -30.72 -0.41
C ASP A 631 -18.40 -32.12 -0.32
N TYR A 632 -19.70 -32.18 -0.58
CA TYR A 632 -20.47 -33.43 -0.64
C TYR A 632 -20.31 -34.14 -1.98
N LYS A 633 -19.91 -35.41 -1.96
CA LYS A 633 -19.68 -36.28 -3.13
C LYS A 633 -20.86 -36.34 -4.11
N ASN A 634 -22.10 -36.34 -3.59
CA ASN A 634 -23.27 -35.94 -4.37
C ASN A 634 -23.73 -34.55 -3.90
N ALA A 635 -23.53 -33.55 -4.74
CA ALA A 635 -23.93 -32.17 -4.48
C ALA A 635 -25.45 -32.01 -4.26
N ALA A 636 -26.27 -32.79 -4.97
CA ALA A 636 -27.73 -32.87 -4.81
C ALA A 636 -28.19 -33.98 -3.85
N GLY A 637 -27.25 -34.69 -3.21
CA GLY A 637 -27.53 -35.71 -2.21
C GLY A 637 -27.86 -35.13 -0.83
N PRO A 638 -28.25 -35.99 0.13
CA PRO A 638 -28.64 -35.56 1.47
C PRO A 638 -27.50 -34.82 2.18
N LYS A 639 -27.85 -33.72 2.86
CA LYS A 639 -26.98 -32.91 3.71
C LYS A 639 -27.21 -33.36 5.16
N TRP A 640 -26.48 -34.38 5.57
CA TRP A 640 -26.71 -35.11 6.83
C TRP A 640 -25.94 -34.54 8.03
N PHE A 641 -24.92 -33.71 7.78
CA PHE A 641 -24.01 -33.18 8.80
C PHE A 641 -24.43 -31.76 9.20
N ASN A 642 -24.61 -31.56 10.50
CA ASN A 642 -24.91 -30.29 11.15
C ASN A 642 -24.10 -30.23 12.46
N ALA A 643 -23.95 -29.04 13.07
CA ALA A 643 -23.26 -28.88 14.34
C ALA A 643 -23.74 -27.62 15.08
N ILE A 644 -23.42 -27.52 16.37
CA ILE A 644 -23.52 -26.27 17.12
C ILE A 644 -22.47 -25.29 16.60
N THR A 645 -22.83 -24.02 16.47
CA THR A 645 -21.92 -22.93 16.08
C THR A 645 -21.71 -21.98 17.26
N ASP A 646 -20.72 -21.09 17.11
CA ASP A 646 -20.69 -19.80 17.82
C ASP A 646 -22.07 -19.11 17.70
N GLY A 647 -22.63 -18.68 18.83
CA GLY A 647 -24.02 -18.21 18.96
C GLY A 647 -24.93 -19.17 19.73
N GLY A 648 -24.55 -20.43 19.89
CA GLY A 648 -25.36 -21.45 20.55
C GLY A 648 -26.51 -21.96 19.68
N VAL A 649 -27.59 -22.44 20.31
CA VAL A 649 -28.74 -23.10 19.61
C VAL A 649 -30.07 -22.44 19.90
N ILE A 650 -30.22 -21.84 21.09
CA ILE A 650 -31.50 -21.33 21.58
C ILE A 650 -31.37 -19.81 21.75
N GLN A 651 -32.13 -19.05 20.96
CA GLN A 651 -32.35 -17.62 21.19
C GLN A 651 -33.64 -17.43 22.01
N ALA A 652 -33.48 -17.21 23.31
CA ALA A 652 -34.59 -17.02 24.23
C ALA A 652 -35.08 -15.56 24.26
N GLY A 653 -35.87 -15.18 23.25
CA GLY A 653 -36.64 -13.93 23.28
C GLY A 653 -35.86 -12.65 22.93
N ALA A 654 -36.42 -11.50 23.33
CA ALA A 654 -35.98 -10.18 22.88
C ALA A 654 -34.74 -9.62 23.59
N ASP A 655 -34.26 -10.31 24.64
CA ASP A 655 -33.29 -9.77 25.59
C ASP A 655 -31.82 -10.13 25.26
N GLY A 656 -31.59 -10.89 24.18
CA GLY A 656 -30.26 -11.10 23.58
C GLY A 656 -29.38 -12.18 24.25
N VAL A 657 -29.92 -12.96 25.18
CA VAL A 657 -29.20 -14.06 25.86
C VAL A 657 -28.86 -15.20 24.87
N ARG A 658 -27.62 -15.70 24.93
CA ARG A 658 -27.17 -16.89 24.18
C ARG A 658 -27.31 -18.14 25.03
N GLU A 659 -28.27 -19.00 24.74
CA GLU A 659 -28.36 -20.30 25.42
C GLU A 659 -27.55 -21.39 24.69
N ILE A 660 -26.71 -22.07 25.46
CA ILE A 660 -25.86 -23.20 25.05
C ILE A 660 -24.78 -22.82 24.02
N ASP A 661 -24.09 -21.69 24.22
CA ASP A 661 -22.89 -21.35 23.47
C ASP A 661 -21.63 -21.97 24.10
N PHE A 662 -20.89 -22.74 23.30
CA PHE A 662 -19.65 -23.42 23.70
C PHE A 662 -18.38 -22.69 23.23
N VAL A 663 -18.51 -21.56 22.52
CA VAL A 663 -17.42 -20.68 22.10
C VAL A 663 -17.28 -19.55 23.12
N LYS A 664 -16.05 -19.05 23.33
CA LYS A 664 -15.79 -17.97 24.28
C LYS A 664 -16.07 -16.59 23.67
N ASP A 665 -17.07 -15.90 24.21
CA ASP A 665 -17.36 -14.50 23.90
C ASP A 665 -16.15 -13.57 24.09
N ALA A 666 -16.07 -12.54 23.23
CA ALA A 666 -15.10 -11.43 23.30
C ALA A 666 -13.64 -11.87 23.49
N PHE A 667 -13.23 -12.97 22.85
CA PHE A 667 -11.91 -13.56 23.03
C PHE A 667 -10.80 -12.63 22.52
N ALA A 668 -9.87 -12.22 23.38
CA ALA A 668 -8.90 -11.13 23.09
C ALA A 668 -7.88 -11.42 21.96
N ALA A 669 -7.77 -12.67 21.51
CA ALA A 669 -6.98 -13.07 20.33
C ALA A 669 -7.83 -13.28 19.06
N ASP A 670 -9.17 -13.28 19.17
CA ASP A 670 -10.09 -13.24 18.03
C ASP A 670 -11.35 -12.39 18.36
N PRO A 671 -11.22 -11.06 18.47
CA PRO A 671 -12.30 -10.21 19.00
C PRO A 671 -13.57 -10.20 18.14
N ASN A 672 -13.41 -10.47 16.83
CA ASN A 672 -14.51 -10.55 15.86
C ASN A 672 -15.07 -11.98 15.72
N ALA A 673 -14.49 -12.97 16.44
CA ALA A 673 -14.81 -14.38 16.33
C ALA A 673 -14.71 -14.93 14.88
N ALA A 674 -13.74 -14.42 14.11
CA ALA A 674 -13.60 -14.72 12.69
C ALA A 674 -13.11 -16.16 12.42
N LEU A 675 -12.34 -16.74 13.35
CA LEU A 675 -11.82 -18.10 13.25
C LEU A 675 -12.84 -19.16 13.70
N SER A 676 -13.71 -18.86 14.68
CA SER A 676 -14.84 -19.74 15.06
C SER A 676 -15.99 -19.71 14.05
N ARG A 677 -16.12 -18.65 13.24
CA ARG A 677 -17.19 -18.48 12.24
C ARG A 677 -16.76 -18.86 10.82
N LEU A 678 -15.74 -19.70 10.69
CA LEU A 678 -15.15 -20.07 9.41
C LEU A 678 -16.11 -20.95 8.59
N GLY A 679 -16.50 -20.47 7.39
CA GLY A 679 -17.45 -21.17 6.51
C GLY A 679 -18.85 -21.28 7.13
N LEU A 680 -19.24 -22.49 7.54
CA LEU A 680 -20.51 -22.75 8.25
C LEU A 680 -20.37 -22.71 9.79
N GLY A 681 -19.16 -22.51 10.33
CA GLY A 681 -18.91 -22.49 11.78
C GLY A 681 -19.05 -23.85 12.49
N TYR A 682 -19.29 -24.95 11.75
CA TYR A 682 -19.47 -26.29 12.33
C TYR A 682 -18.19 -26.88 12.94
N PHE A 683 -17.03 -26.35 12.57
CA PHE A 683 -15.74 -26.65 13.19
C PHE A 683 -15.14 -25.35 13.69
N VAL A 684 -14.80 -25.29 14.97
CA VAL A 684 -14.20 -24.12 15.61
C VAL A 684 -12.78 -24.46 16.08
N PRO A 685 -11.87 -23.48 16.21
CA PRO A 685 -10.59 -23.70 16.85
C PRO A 685 -10.82 -24.17 18.29
N PHE A 686 -10.18 -25.27 18.70
CA PHE A 686 -10.35 -25.81 20.06
C PHE A 686 -9.87 -24.80 21.13
N TYR A 687 -8.89 -23.96 20.78
CA TYR A 687 -8.42 -22.83 21.59
C TYR A 687 -9.50 -21.79 21.93
N SER A 688 -10.53 -21.63 21.08
CA SER A 688 -11.64 -20.68 21.26
C SER A 688 -12.76 -21.19 22.18
N THR A 689 -12.69 -22.43 22.67
CA THR A 689 -13.81 -23.05 23.41
C THR A 689 -13.96 -22.51 24.84
N LYS A 690 -15.22 -22.32 25.25
CA LYS A 690 -15.65 -21.88 26.58
C LYS A 690 -15.36 -22.97 27.60
N PHE A 691 -14.68 -22.63 28.70
CA PHE A 691 -14.44 -23.54 29.84
C PHE A 691 -14.78 -22.95 31.22
N GLU A 692 -15.25 -21.71 31.24
CA GLU A 692 -15.56 -20.95 32.44
C GLU A 692 -16.98 -21.28 32.96
N VAL A 693 -17.40 -20.68 34.09
CA VAL A 693 -18.79 -20.77 34.54
C VAL A 693 -19.64 -19.91 33.62
N ASP A 694 -20.68 -20.50 33.03
CA ASP A 694 -21.75 -19.73 32.40
C ASP A 694 -22.67 -19.17 33.50
N VAL A 695 -23.08 -17.90 33.35
CA VAL A 695 -23.94 -17.21 34.33
C VAL A 695 -25.41 -17.27 33.94
N ASP A 696 -25.70 -17.43 32.65
CA ASP A 696 -27.05 -17.51 32.11
C ASP A 696 -27.53 -18.98 32.09
N VAL A 697 -26.60 -19.93 32.02
CA VAL A 697 -26.85 -21.37 32.00
C VAL A 697 -26.21 -22.07 33.22
N PRO A 698 -26.99 -22.57 34.22
CA PRO A 698 -26.46 -23.02 35.52
C PRO A 698 -25.79 -24.42 35.50
N PHE A 699 -25.37 -24.91 34.34
CA PHE A 699 -24.63 -26.17 34.18
C PHE A 699 -23.59 -26.02 33.06
N TYR A 700 -22.53 -26.83 33.10
CA TYR A 700 -21.48 -26.77 32.09
C TYR A 700 -21.75 -27.68 30.89
N LEU A 701 -21.58 -27.14 29.68
CA LEU A 701 -21.51 -27.94 28.48
C LEU A 701 -20.59 -27.31 27.43
N SER A 702 -19.63 -28.10 26.95
CA SER A 702 -18.61 -27.71 25.96
C SER A 702 -17.83 -28.95 25.53
N PRO A 703 -17.21 -28.97 24.33
CA PRO A 703 -16.17 -29.95 23.98
C PRO A 703 -14.92 -29.87 24.87
N ALA A 704 -14.72 -28.77 25.59
CA ALA A 704 -13.56 -28.54 26.46
C ALA A 704 -13.72 -29.12 27.88
N ALA A 705 -12.68 -29.75 28.43
CA ALA A 705 -12.64 -30.09 29.85
C ALA A 705 -12.20 -28.88 30.69
N ARG A 706 -12.99 -28.51 31.71
CA ARG A 706 -12.66 -27.38 32.61
C ARG A 706 -11.30 -27.54 33.30
N ASP A 707 -10.98 -28.76 33.73
CA ASP A 707 -9.76 -29.07 34.48
C ASP A 707 -8.49 -28.96 33.64
N ILE A 708 -8.60 -28.93 32.31
CA ILE A 708 -7.45 -28.93 31.40
C ILE A 708 -7.36 -27.63 30.59
N MET A 709 -8.47 -27.06 30.13
CA MET A 709 -8.44 -25.87 29.27
C MET A 709 -8.00 -24.61 30.00
N ALA A 710 -8.27 -24.51 31.31
CA ALA A 710 -7.66 -23.51 32.18
C ALA A 710 -6.12 -23.56 32.16
N THR A 711 -5.52 -24.73 31.91
CA THR A 711 -4.07 -24.90 31.76
C THR A 711 -3.63 -24.65 30.32
N VAL A 712 -4.28 -25.27 29.32
CA VAL A 712 -3.96 -25.11 27.88
C VAL A 712 -3.91 -23.63 27.46
N THR A 713 -4.95 -22.89 27.83
CA THR A 713 -5.16 -21.48 27.40
C THR A 713 -4.47 -20.44 28.29
N SER A 714 -3.86 -20.85 29.41
CA SER A 714 -3.22 -19.91 30.33
C SER A 714 -2.00 -19.21 29.70
N ASN A 715 -1.93 -17.88 29.79
CA ASN A 715 -0.83 -17.06 29.26
C ASN A 715 0.57 -17.51 29.73
N SER A 716 0.67 -18.16 30.89
CA SER A 716 1.92 -18.68 31.46
C SER A 716 2.38 -20.02 30.85
N ASN A 717 1.47 -20.83 30.31
CA ASN A 717 1.78 -22.13 29.71
C ASN A 717 1.66 -22.09 28.19
N ASN A 718 0.56 -21.52 27.67
CA ASN A 718 0.30 -21.25 26.26
C ASN A 718 0.60 -22.45 25.34
N LEU A 719 -0.11 -23.56 25.62
CA LEU A 719 0.20 -24.90 25.06
C LEU A 719 -0.43 -25.15 23.68
N LEU A 720 -1.40 -24.32 23.32
CA LEU A 720 -2.06 -24.27 22.01
C LEU A 720 -2.34 -22.79 21.72
N ARG A 721 -2.08 -22.35 20.49
CA ARG A 721 -2.28 -20.96 20.00
C ARG A 721 -2.92 -21.02 18.62
N TYR A 722 -3.42 -19.90 18.14
CA TYR A 722 -3.99 -19.84 16.78
C TYR A 722 -2.99 -20.17 15.65
N ARG A 723 -1.67 -19.94 15.82
CA ARG A 723 -0.64 -20.41 14.87
C ARG A 723 -0.43 -21.93 14.85
N ASP A 724 -0.87 -22.63 15.89
CA ASP A 724 -0.77 -24.09 15.98
C ASP A 724 -1.93 -24.78 15.26
N LEU A 725 -2.90 -24.01 14.72
CA LEU A 725 -3.92 -24.53 13.83
C LEU A 725 -3.30 -24.96 12.50
N ASN A 726 -3.63 -26.16 12.06
CA ASN A 726 -3.22 -26.67 10.77
C ASN A 726 -4.34 -26.58 9.73
N ASN A 727 -3.93 -26.45 8.46
CA ASN A 727 -4.80 -26.54 7.30
C ASN A 727 -5.18 -28.01 7.06
N VAL A 728 -6.46 -28.37 7.21
CA VAL A 728 -6.91 -29.77 7.26
C VAL A 728 -8.07 -30.10 6.33
N ASP A 729 -8.03 -31.31 5.79
CA ASP A 729 -9.16 -31.97 5.12
C ASP A 729 -9.70 -33.08 6.01
N ILE A 730 -10.99 -33.01 6.34
CA ILE A 730 -11.71 -33.95 7.20
C ILE A 730 -12.73 -34.67 6.31
N VAL A 731 -12.43 -35.92 5.97
CA VAL A 731 -13.23 -36.71 5.02
C VAL A 731 -14.09 -37.71 5.78
N PHE A 732 -15.41 -37.53 5.77
CA PHE A 732 -16.39 -38.53 6.19
C PHE A 732 -16.73 -39.44 5.02
N THR A 733 -16.69 -40.76 5.21
CA THR A 733 -16.96 -41.72 4.14
C THR A 733 -17.64 -43.00 4.59
N SER A 734 -18.54 -43.49 3.75
CA SER A 734 -19.20 -44.80 3.85
C SER A 734 -18.23 -45.98 3.66
N ASP A 735 -17.03 -45.74 3.11
CA ASP A 735 -15.99 -46.76 2.93
C ASP A 735 -15.22 -47.05 4.23
N LYS A 736 -15.59 -48.14 4.89
CA LYS A 736 -14.94 -48.62 6.13
C LYS A 736 -13.44 -48.85 6.01
N THR A 737 -12.91 -49.14 4.82
CA THR A 737 -11.47 -49.40 4.65
C THR A 737 -10.61 -48.17 4.89
N LYS A 738 -11.22 -46.97 4.85
CA LYS A 738 -10.55 -45.67 5.02
C LYS A 738 -10.68 -45.11 6.43
N TRP A 739 -11.57 -45.67 7.25
CA TRP A 739 -11.87 -45.19 8.61
C TRP A 739 -10.63 -45.10 9.50
N SER A 740 -10.59 -44.06 10.35
CA SER A 740 -9.55 -43.88 11.36
C SER A 740 -9.89 -44.67 12.61
N LYS A 741 -9.08 -45.68 12.93
CA LYS A 741 -9.09 -46.28 14.27
C LYS A 741 -8.65 -45.23 15.28
N CYS A 742 -9.46 -45.04 16.30
CA CYS A 742 -9.38 -43.92 17.23
C CYS A 742 -9.72 -44.35 18.66
N VAL A 743 -9.43 -43.47 19.63
CA VAL A 743 -10.05 -43.56 20.95
C VAL A 743 -11.45 -42.97 20.93
N VAL A 744 -12.28 -43.34 21.90
CA VAL A 744 -13.48 -42.60 22.28
C VAL A 744 -13.25 -42.06 23.69
N VAL A 745 -13.58 -40.78 23.91
CA VAL A 745 -13.48 -40.14 25.23
C VAL A 745 -14.86 -39.97 25.89
N GLU A 746 -14.90 -40.03 27.21
CA GLU A 746 -16.08 -39.65 27.98
C GLU A 746 -16.29 -38.14 27.88
N THR A 747 -17.54 -37.71 27.75
CA THR A 747 -17.89 -36.29 27.64
C THR A 747 -18.74 -35.80 28.82
N ALA A 748 -19.34 -36.70 29.61
CA ALA A 748 -20.12 -36.34 30.79
C ALA A 748 -19.30 -35.53 31.82
N PHE A 749 -19.84 -34.37 32.20
CA PHE A 749 -19.23 -33.46 33.17
C PHE A 749 -19.56 -33.78 34.63
N SER A 750 -18.85 -33.10 35.54
CA SER A 750 -19.12 -33.12 36.99
C SER A 750 -20.59 -32.95 37.32
N ASP A 751 -21.30 -32.15 36.53
CA ASP A 751 -22.64 -31.70 36.84
C ASP A 751 -23.67 -32.82 36.63
N TYR A 752 -23.40 -33.76 35.72
CA TYR A 752 -24.15 -35.01 35.60
C TYR A 752 -23.93 -35.91 36.82
N ILE A 753 -22.68 -36.04 37.27
CA ILE A 753 -22.32 -36.86 38.45
C ILE A 753 -22.93 -36.26 39.73
N ASN A 754 -22.89 -34.94 39.87
CA ASN A 754 -23.53 -34.18 40.95
C ASN A 754 -25.06 -34.30 40.91
N GLY A 755 -25.65 -34.39 39.70
CA GLY A 755 -27.06 -34.72 39.48
C GLY A 755 -27.45 -36.17 39.78
N GLY A 756 -26.48 -37.03 40.14
CA GLY A 756 -26.69 -38.43 40.48
C GLY A 756 -26.53 -39.43 39.32
N PHE A 757 -26.11 -38.96 38.14
CA PHE A 757 -25.95 -39.80 36.94
C PHE A 757 -24.54 -40.41 36.87
N ALA A 758 -24.45 -41.73 36.73
CA ALA A 758 -23.20 -42.46 36.67
C ALA A 758 -22.70 -42.63 35.21
N THR A 759 -21.39 -42.48 35.00
CA THR A 759 -20.72 -42.82 33.73
C THR A 759 -20.25 -44.27 33.74
N ILE A 760 -20.20 -44.91 32.57
CA ILE A 760 -19.69 -46.28 32.44
C ILE A 760 -18.24 -46.35 32.93
N GLY A 761 -18.00 -47.18 33.94
CA GLY A 761 -16.69 -47.36 34.57
C GLY A 761 -16.16 -46.13 35.33
N ASN A 762 -17.03 -45.19 35.71
CA ASN A 762 -16.67 -43.92 36.35
C ASN A 762 -15.59 -43.14 35.57
N SER A 763 -15.60 -43.16 34.23
CA SER A 763 -14.76 -42.25 33.44
C SER A 763 -15.23 -40.80 33.65
N LYS A 764 -14.29 -39.87 33.69
CA LYS A 764 -14.57 -38.42 33.73
C LYS A 764 -14.43 -37.82 32.34
N ASN A 765 -15.01 -36.64 32.12
CA ASN A 765 -14.82 -35.89 30.88
C ASN A 765 -13.33 -35.85 30.43
N PHE A 766 -13.11 -36.16 29.16
CA PHE A 766 -11.82 -36.25 28.48
C PHE A 766 -10.86 -37.34 29.04
N GLU A 767 -11.41 -38.37 29.70
CA GLU A 767 -10.73 -39.68 29.90
C GLU A 767 -11.23 -40.67 28.83
N VAL A 768 -10.43 -41.70 28.49
CA VAL A 768 -10.89 -42.77 27.58
C VAL A 768 -12.09 -43.53 28.18
N ARG A 769 -13.06 -43.87 27.33
CA ARG A 769 -14.27 -44.63 27.69
C ARG A 769 -13.90 -46.01 28.24
N TRP A 770 -14.39 -46.36 29.43
CA TRP A 770 -14.10 -47.65 30.08
C TRP A 770 -15.08 -48.76 29.64
N SER A 771 -15.28 -48.87 28.32
CA SER A 771 -15.99 -49.96 27.65
C SER A 771 -14.96 -50.81 26.88
N PRO A 772 -15.15 -52.14 26.70
CA PRO A 772 -14.30 -52.94 25.83
C PRO A 772 -14.29 -52.35 24.40
N SER A 773 -13.11 -52.26 23.77
CA SER A 773 -12.98 -51.72 22.41
C SER A 773 -13.81 -52.51 21.38
N ILE A 774 -14.18 -51.87 20.28
CA ILE A 774 -14.93 -52.49 19.17
C ILE A 774 -14.16 -52.50 17.84
N ASP A 775 -14.50 -53.47 16.98
CA ASP A 775 -14.10 -53.47 15.57
C ASP A 775 -14.93 -52.46 14.73
N GLN A 776 -14.55 -52.28 13.47
CA GLN A 776 -15.26 -51.42 12.52
C GLN A 776 -16.72 -51.86 12.22
N ASN A 777 -17.22 -52.93 12.84
CA ASN A 777 -18.57 -53.47 12.70
C ASN A 777 -19.34 -53.50 14.02
N GLY A 778 -18.78 -52.94 15.11
CA GLY A 778 -19.43 -52.89 16.43
C GLY A 778 -19.24 -54.12 17.30
N ASN A 779 -18.42 -55.09 16.89
CA ASN A 779 -18.14 -56.29 17.69
C ASN A 779 -17.03 -55.98 18.71
N PRO A 780 -17.19 -56.32 20.01
CA PRO A 780 -16.12 -56.18 20.98
C PRO A 780 -14.87 -57.00 20.59
N THR A 781 -13.70 -56.36 20.60
CA THR A 781 -12.41 -57.00 20.24
C THR A 781 -12.01 -58.11 21.22
N ASN A 782 -12.39 -57.96 22.50
CA ASN A 782 -12.02 -58.84 23.62
C ASN A 782 -10.50 -59.04 23.81
N ASP A 783 -9.68 -58.14 23.27
CA ASP A 783 -8.20 -58.17 23.33
C ASP A 783 -7.62 -57.53 24.60
N GLY A 784 -8.48 -57.09 25.51
CA GLY A 784 -8.09 -56.38 26.75
C GLY A 784 -7.85 -54.89 26.57
N THR A 785 -8.07 -54.33 25.37
CA THR A 785 -8.11 -52.88 25.17
C THR A 785 -9.49 -52.31 25.52
N PHE A 786 -9.52 -51.03 25.89
CA PHE A 786 -10.73 -50.30 26.27
C PHE A 786 -10.83 -49.00 25.48
N GLY A 787 -12.05 -48.65 25.07
CA GLY A 787 -12.38 -47.37 24.46
C GLY A 787 -11.75 -47.10 23.09
N PHE A 788 -11.26 -48.10 22.36
CA PHE A 788 -10.96 -47.94 20.93
C PHE A 788 -12.20 -48.22 20.08
N SER A 789 -12.33 -47.45 18.99
CA SER A 789 -13.36 -47.58 17.97
C SER A 789 -12.83 -47.07 16.62
N TYR A 790 -13.73 -46.83 15.66
CA TYR A 790 -13.43 -46.30 14.34
C TYR A 790 -14.28 -45.05 14.07
N PHE A 791 -13.62 -43.92 13.85
CA PHE A 791 -14.27 -42.73 13.33
C PHE A 791 -14.59 -42.95 11.84
N PRO A 792 -15.81 -42.62 11.35
CA PRO A 792 -16.27 -42.96 10.00
C PRO A 792 -15.70 -42.03 8.91
N GLY A 793 -14.39 -41.94 8.87
CA GLY A 793 -13.65 -40.96 8.10
C GLY A 793 -12.19 -40.86 8.50
N TYR A 794 -11.50 -39.83 8.03
CA TYR A 794 -10.10 -39.53 8.37
C TYR A 794 -9.82 -38.02 8.25
N ALA A 795 -8.68 -37.59 8.78
CA ALA A 795 -8.16 -36.24 8.60
C ALA A 795 -6.77 -36.26 7.97
N ILE A 796 -6.46 -35.29 7.10
CA ILE A 796 -5.15 -35.08 6.49
C ILE A 796 -4.75 -33.61 6.64
N ASP A 797 -3.49 -33.40 6.99
CA ASP A 797 -2.81 -32.11 6.96
C ASP A 797 -2.39 -31.80 5.51
N VAL A 798 -2.92 -30.73 4.91
CA VAL A 798 -2.76 -30.49 3.46
C VAL A 798 -1.44 -29.82 3.08
N GLU A 799 -0.71 -29.24 4.04
CA GLU A 799 0.59 -28.61 3.81
C GLU A 799 1.75 -29.59 3.94
N THR A 800 1.64 -30.55 4.86
CA THR A 800 2.66 -31.58 5.10
C THR A 800 2.32 -32.95 4.49
N GLY A 801 1.06 -33.18 4.11
CA GLY A 801 0.57 -34.44 3.55
C GLY A 801 0.45 -35.56 4.58
N LYS A 802 0.54 -35.24 5.88
CA LYS A 802 0.52 -36.21 6.99
C LYS A 802 -0.94 -36.58 7.31
N ARG A 803 -1.27 -37.88 7.37
CA ARG A 803 -2.57 -38.33 7.93
C ARG A 803 -2.57 -38.03 9.42
N LEU A 804 -3.67 -37.50 9.94
CA LEU A 804 -3.80 -37.03 11.32
C LEU A 804 -4.64 -37.99 12.16
N ASN A 805 -4.35 -38.02 13.46
CA ASN A 805 -5.27 -38.58 14.45
C ASN A 805 -6.53 -37.70 14.52
N ILE A 806 -7.68 -38.36 14.40
CA ILE A 806 -9.02 -37.79 14.58
C ILE A 806 -9.79 -38.78 15.46
N PHE A 807 -10.48 -38.26 16.46
CA PHE A 807 -11.21 -39.06 17.44
C PHE A 807 -12.49 -38.35 17.86
N PHE A 808 -13.37 -39.05 18.60
CA PHE A 808 -14.61 -38.46 19.09
C PHE A 808 -14.85 -38.76 20.57
N GLY A 809 -15.84 -38.09 21.16
CA GLY A 809 -16.37 -38.43 22.47
C GLY A 809 -17.82 -38.91 22.40
N GLU A 810 -18.31 -39.54 23.46
CA GLU A 810 -19.73 -39.86 23.69
C GLU A 810 -20.08 -39.52 25.15
N ASN A 811 -21.35 -39.23 25.48
CA ASN A 811 -21.78 -39.05 26.88
C ASN A 811 -22.48 -40.33 27.38
N SER A 812 -21.82 -41.09 28.25
CA SER A 812 -22.35 -42.40 28.68
C SER A 812 -23.55 -42.37 29.62
N VAL A 813 -23.96 -41.18 30.06
CA VAL A 813 -25.27 -40.99 30.69
C VAL A 813 -26.40 -41.27 29.71
N TYR A 814 -26.23 -41.09 28.40
CA TYR A 814 -27.22 -41.41 27.36
C TYR A 814 -27.20 -42.90 26.93
N SER A 815 -27.09 -43.79 27.92
CA SER A 815 -27.14 -45.24 27.78
C SER A 815 -27.82 -45.89 29.00
N GLY A 816 -28.11 -47.19 28.93
CA GLY A 816 -28.70 -47.94 30.04
C GLY A 816 -30.09 -47.43 30.44
N ASP A 817 -30.32 -47.23 31.74
CA ASP A 817 -31.64 -46.87 32.28
C ASP A 817 -32.17 -45.53 31.74
N ASN A 818 -31.28 -44.59 31.43
CA ASN A 818 -31.63 -43.26 30.91
C ASN A 818 -32.05 -43.28 29.43
N THR A 819 -31.86 -44.39 28.70
CA THR A 819 -32.22 -44.49 27.27
C THR A 819 -33.68 -44.17 26.99
N SER A 820 -34.55 -44.25 28.00
CA SER A 820 -35.97 -43.87 27.94
C SER A 820 -36.27 -42.38 27.68
N ILE A 821 -35.29 -41.48 27.77
CA ILE A 821 -35.45 -40.05 27.43
C ILE A 821 -35.11 -39.73 25.97
N LEU A 822 -34.52 -40.70 25.26
CA LEU A 822 -33.97 -40.50 23.92
C LEU A 822 -35.03 -40.79 22.85
N ASP A 823 -34.98 -40.05 21.74
CA ASP A 823 -35.90 -40.27 20.62
C ASP A 823 -35.89 -41.73 20.15
N GLY A 824 -37.07 -42.36 20.16
CA GLY A 824 -37.25 -43.78 19.82
C GLY A 824 -36.76 -44.79 20.87
N ASN A 825 -36.26 -44.35 22.03
CA ASN A 825 -35.52 -45.15 23.02
C ASN A 825 -34.23 -45.78 22.44
N ASN A 826 -33.55 -45.07 21.54
CA ASN A 826 -32.29 -45.56 20.97
C ASN A 826 -31.09 -45.10 21.82
N PRO A 827 -30.26 -46.00 22.39
CA PRO A 827 -29.06 -45.60 23.12
C PRO A 827 -28.00 -45.04 22.16
N ILE A 828 -27.40 -43.91 22.51
CA ILE A 828 -26.38 -43.22 21.66
C ILE A 828 -25.15 -42.77 22.46
N GLY A 829 -25.05 -43.11 23.75
CA GLY A 829 -23.99 -42.58 24.63
C GLY A 829 -22.91 -43.58 25.05
N GLY A 830 -23.09 -44.88 24.80
CA GLY A 830 -22.33 -45.94 25.47
C GLY A 830 -21.94 -47.14 24.61
N ASP A 831 -22.09 -47.03 23.29
CA ASP A 831 -21.83 -48.11 22.32
C ASP A 831 -20.48 -47.95 21.59
N LEU A 832 -19.76 -46.86 21.82
CA LEU A 832 -18.53 -46.46 21.13
C LEU A 832 -18.74 -46.20 19.62
N ILE A 833 -19.95 -45.95 19.13
CA ILE A 833 -20.23 -45.72 17.70
C ILE A 833 -20.56 -44.25 17.47
N PHE A 834 -19.90 -43.59 16.51
CA PHE A 834 -20.24 -42.21 16.16
C PHE A 834 -21.64 -42.13 15.50
N ASN A 835 -22.65 -41.74 16.27
CA ASN A 835 -24.06 -41.79 15.88
C ASN A 835 -24.92 -40.60 16.39
N PRO A 836 -24.46 -39.33 16.25
CA PRO A 836 -25.17 -38.17 16.78
C PRO A 836 -26.65 -38.10 16.36
N SER A 837 -27.55 -37.97 17.34
CA SER A 837 -28.97 -37.77 17.07
C SER A 837 -29.30 -36.33 16.71
N SER A 838 -30.50 -36.08 16.18
CA SER A 838 -31.04 -34.73 15.98
C SER A 838 -31.68 -34.13 17.24
N GLN A 839 -31.68 -34.87 18.35
CA GLN A 839 -32.41 -34.48 19.56
C GLN A 839 -31.62 -33.41 20.33
N LEU A 840 -32.21 -32.22 20.47
CA LEU A 840 -31.60 -31.13 21.23
C LEU A 840 -31.85 -31.29 22.73
N VAL A 841 -33.10 -31.54 23.10
CA VAL A 841 -33.57 -31.64 24.49
C VAL A 841 -34.55 -32.80 24.65
N ALA A 842 -34.74 -33.27 25.88
CA ALA A 842 -35.79 -34.21 26.26
C ALA A 842 -36.86 -33.48 27.08
N GLU A 843 -38.07 -33.34 26.52
CA GLU A 843 -39.16 -32.59 27.16
C GLU A 843 -39.54 -33.15 28.53
N GLY A 844 -39.70 -32.28 29.53
CA GLY A 844 -40.06 -32.64 30.90
C GLY A 844 -38.93 -33.26 31.75
N VAL A 845 -37.74 -33.49 31.18
CA VAL A 845 -36.57 -34.02 31.90
C VAL A 845 -35.75 -32.87 32.50
N GLN A 846 -35.27 -33.04 33.73
CA GLN A 846 -34.48 -32.00 34.40
C GLN A 846 -33.03 -31.92 33.86
N VAL A 847 -32.51 -30.69 33.82
CA VAL A 847 -31.10 -30.36 33.55
C VAL A 847 -30.20 -30.99 34.63
N PRO A 848 -29.02 -31.56 34.28
CA PRO A 848 -28.41 -31.56 32.95
C PRO A 848 -28.90 -32.69 32.02
N LEU A 849 -29.56 -33.73 32.54
CA LEU A 849 -30.00 -34.90 31.76
C LEU A 849 -30.93 -34.55 30.60
N GLY A 850 -31.74 -33.49 30.74
CA GLY A 850 -32.64 -33.02 29.68
C GLY A 850 -31.95 -32.41 28.46
N ILE A 851 -30.63 -32.20 28.46
CA ILE A 851 -29.89 -31.48 27.39
C ILE A 851 -29.09 -32.49 26.56
N VAL A 852 -29.79 -33.18 25.67
CA VAL A 852 -29.27 -34.31 24.88
C VAL A 852 -28.21 -33.86 23.88
N LEU A 853 -28.48 -32.81 23.10
CA LEU A 853 -27.64 -32.27 22.01
C LEU A 853 -26.89 -33.36 21.23
N GLY A 854 -27.66 -34.22 20.57
CA GLY A 854 -27.13 -35.30 19.74
C GLY A 854 -26.39 -36.39 20.49
N GLY A 855 -26.46 -36.45 21.83
CA GLY A 855 -25.66 -37.36 22.65
C GLY A 855 -24.23 -36.87 22.95
N GLN A 856 -23.93 -35.61 22.59
CA GLN A 856 -22.64 -34.94 22.83
C GLN A 856 -21.44 -35.63 22.15
N HIS A 857 -21.63 -36.00 20.87
CA HIS A 857 -20.64 -36.67 20.01
C HIS A 857 -19.51 -35.75 19.51
N TYR A 858 -18.79 -35.07 20.40
CA TYR A 858 -17.74 -34.12 20.02
C TYR A 858 -16.68 -34.75 19.11
N ILE A 859 -16.34 -34.10 17.99
CA ILE A 859 -15.25 -34.54 17.09
C ILE A 859 -14.01 -33.70 17.39
N TYR A 860 -12.88 -34.37 17.65
CA TYR A 860 -11.59 -33.75 17.92
C TYR A 860 -10.61 -34.05 16.79
N VAL A 861 -10.18 -33.01 16.07
CA VAL A 861 -9.17 -33.07 15.01
C VAL A 861 -7.85 -32.60 15.58
N THR A 862 -6.75 -33.30 15.29
CA THR A 862 -5.46 -33.02 15.94
C THR A 862 -4.35 -32.67 14.94
N ARG A 863 -3.29 -32.01 15.45
CA ARG A 863 -1.98 -31.89 14.78
C ARG A 863 -1.05 -33.08 15.02
N GLN A 864 -1.54 -34.17 15.64
CA GLN A 864 -0.77 -35.39 15.89
C GLN A 864 -0.87 -36.34 14.68
N GLU A 865 0.27 -36.76 14.13
CA GLU A 865 0.33 -37.75 13.04
C GLU A 865 -0.34 -39.07 13.45
N TYR A 866 -1.03 -39.71 12.50
CA TYR A 866 -1.90 -40.86 12.71
C TYR A 866 -1.16 -42.13 13.13
N ASP A 867 -1.36 -42.51 14.38
CA ASP A 867 -0.80 -43.71 15.01
C ASP A 867 -1.88 -44.62 15.61
N GLU A 868 -3.06 -44.65 14.97
CA GLU A 868 -4.28 -45.29 15.48
C GLU A 868 -4.72 -44.73 16.86
N CYS A 869 -4.46 -43.43 17.09
CA CYS A 869 -4.61 -42.74 18.37
C CYS A 869 -3.84 -43.36 19.55
N LYS A 870 -2.85 -44.24 19.32
CA LYS A 870 -2.10 -44.91 20.40
C LYS A 870 -1.42 -43.89 21.34
N THR A 871 -0.76 -42.88 20.80
CA THR A 871 -0.04 -41.85 21.57
C THR A 871 -1.01 -40.98 22.39
N ILE A 872 -2.22 -40.73 21.88
CA ILE A 872 -3.29 -40.03 22.60
C ILE A 872 -3.85 -40.92 23.72
N ASN A 873 -4.12 -42.19 23.43
CA ASN A 873 -4.54 -43.20 24.41
C ASN A 873 -3.53 -43.33 25.56
N ASP A 874 -2.23 -43.34 25.26
CA ASP A 874 -1.17 -43.42 26.28
C ASP A 874 -1.15 -42.22 27.24
N LYS A 875 -1.78 -41.09 26.89
CA LYS A 875 -2.04 -39.97 27.80
C LYS A 875 -3.40 -40.04 28.50
N LEU A 876 -4.47 -40.49 27.81
CA LEU A 876 -5.86 -40.39 28.28
C LEU A 876 -6.44 -41.65 28.93
N LYS A 877 -5.78 -42.80 28.83
CA LYS A 877 -6.25 -44.06 29.43
C LYS A 877 -6.13 -44.07 30.96
N LYS A 878 -7.00 -44.85 31.60
CA LYS A 878 -6.89 -45.16 33.02
C LYS A 878 -5.71 -46.10 33.30
N THR A 879 -5.22 -46.09 34.54
CA THR A 879 -4.19 -47.03 35.01
C THR A 879 -4.76 -48.45 35.14
N ALA A 880 -3.88 -49.45 35.30
CA ALA A 880 -4.27 -50.82 35.64
C ALA A 880 -4.99 -50.96 37.01
N SER A 881 -4.98 -49.90 37.84
CA SER A 881 -5.76 -49.80 39.08
C SER A 881 -7.10 -49.07 38.93
N GLY A 882 -7.51 -48.73 37.69
CA GLY A 882 -8.77 -48.02 37.40
C GLY A 882 -8.74 -46.52 37.72
N ALA A 883 -7.58 -45.95 38.06
CA ALA A 883 -7.44 -44.52 38.32
C ALA A 883 -7.33 -43.73 37.00
N GLY A 884 -7.97 -42.56 36.94
CA GLY A 884 -7.91 -41.67 35.78
C GLY A 884 -6.49 -41.16 35.47
N PRO A 885 -6.24 -40.70 34.23
CA PRO A 885 -5.00 -40.01 33.86
C PRO A 885 -4.78 -38.74 34.69
N SER A 886 -3.52 -38.30 34.79
CA SER A 886 -3.20 -37.02 35.44
C SER A 886 -3.69 -35.83 34.60
N THR A 887 -4.05 -34.72 35.26
CA THR A 887 -4.42 -33.46 34.59
C THR A 887 -3.33 -33.00 33.61
N ILE A 888 -2.05 -33.22 33.94
CA ILE A 888 -0.92 -32.96 33.03
C ILE A 888 -1.09 -33.78 31.75
N ASN A 889 -1.24 -35.10 31.84
CA ASN A 889 -1.39 -35.96 30.65
C ASN A 889 -2.63 -35.59 29.82
N LYS A 890 -3.78 -35.31 30.47
CA LYS A 890 -4.97 -34.83 29.75
C LYS A 890 -4.70 -33.51 29.01
N THR A 891 -3.97 -32.58 29.63
CA THR A 891 -3.56 -31.31 29.03
C THR A 891 -2.65 -31.53 27.81
N LYS A 892 -1.75 -32.52 27.83
CA LYS A 892 -0.90 -32.88 26.68
C LYS A 892 -1.72 -33.31 25.46
N ALA A 893 -2.73 -34.16 25.67
CA ALA A 893 -3.63 -34.60 24.62
C ALA A 893 -4.55 -33.46 24.12
N ALA A 894 -5.00 -32.57 25.01
CA ALA A 894 -5.78 -31.40 24.64
C ALA A 894 -4.98 -30.40 23.78
N ALA A 895 -3.69 -30.19 24.08
CA ALA A 895 -2.78 -29.36 23.28
C ALA A 895 -2.44 -29.94 21.89
N ALA A 896 -2.84 -31.19 21.62
CA ALA A 896 -2.78 -31.79 20.29
C ALA A 896 -4.02 -31.48 19.44
N VAL A 897 -5.17 -31.13 20.04
CA VAL A 897 -6.41 -30.81 19.31
C VAL A 897 -6.31 -29.40 18.73
N THR A 898 -6.52 -29.26 17.42
CA THR A 898 -6.53 -27.97 16.72
C THR A 898 -7.95 -27.49 16.44
N TRP A 899 -8.77 -28.35 15.84
CA TRP A 899 -10.17 -28.08 15.52
C TRP A 899 -11.11 -29.02 16.26
N VAL A 900 -12.29 -28.52 16.61
CA VAL A 900 -13.34 -29.29 17.29
C VAL A 900 -14.71 -29.02 16.67
N SER A 901 -15.58 -30.02 16.66
CA SER A 901 -16.98 -29.89 16.25
C SER A 901 -17.90 -30.47 17.32
N PHE A 902 -19.09 -29.88 17.45
CA PHE A 902 -20.18 -30.37 18.29
C PHE A 902 -21.35 -30.78 17.37
N PRO A 903 -21.26 -31.96 16.72
CA PRO A 903 -22.20 -32.35 15.66
C PRO A 903 -23.60 -32.70 16.19
N LEU A 904 -24.57 -32.51 15.31
CA LEU A 904 -25.95 -32.97 15.44
C LEU A 904 -26.34 -33.79 14.22
N GLY A 905 -27.16 -34.81 14.42
CA GLY A 905 -27.85 -35.49 13.33
C GLY A 905 -28.91 -34.58 12.69
N VAL A 906 -29.20 -34.82 11.40
CA VAL A 906 -30.26 -34.10 10.67
C VAL A 906 -31.46 -35.02 10.49
N ALA A 907 -32.60 -34.70 11.10
CA ALA A 907 -33.80 -35.57 11.11
C ALA A 907 -34.34 -35.89 9.70
N SER A 908 -34.18 -34.97 8.74
CA SER A 908 -34.56 -35.16 7.33
C SER A 908 -33.50 -35.87 6.48
N ALA A 909 -32.32 -36.15 7.05
CA ALA A 909 -31.19 -36.80 6.40
C ALA A 909 -30.41 -37.66 7.43
N PRO A 910 -31.07 -38.65 8.06
CA PRO A 910 -30.48 -39.42 9.16
C PRO A 910 -29.28 -40.27 8.70
N MET A 911 -28.38 -40.56 9.62
CA MET A 911 -27.24 -41.44 9.39
C MET A 911 -27.70 -42.86 9.03
N LEU A 912 -26.88 -43.57 8.26
CA LEU A 912 -27.09 -44.97 7.91
C LEU A 912 -26.78 -45.90 9.09
N SER A 913 -27.22 -47.14 9.00
CA SER A 913 -26.83 -48.20 9.93
C SER A 913 -25.36 -48.61 9.77
N LEU A 914 -24.76 -49.18 10.82
CA LEU A 914 -23.32 -49.48 10.87
C LEU A 914 -22.87 -50.51 9.82
N ASP A 915 -23.75 -51.42 9.39
CA ASP A 915 -23.51 -52.34 8.27
C ASP A 915 -23.34 -51.62 6.92
N LYS A 916 -23.95 -50.44 6.77
CA LYS A 916 -23.91 -49.59 5.57
C LYS A 916 -22.88 -48.46 5.66
N GLY A 917 -22.03 -48.47 6.68
CA GLY A 917 -20.94 -47.51 6.82
C GLY A 917 -21.35 -46.11 7.31
N LEU A 918 -22.47 -45.97 8.04
CA LEU A 918 -22.93 -44.76 8.75
C LEU A 918 -23.21 -43.48 7.92
N ILE A 919 -22.42 -43.17 6.89
CA ILE A 919 -22.42 -41.90 6.17
C ILE A 919 -23.38 -41.96 4.97
N PRO A 920 -24.48 -41.16 4.92
CA PRO A 920 -25.45 -41.21 3.82
C PRO A 920 -24.95 -40.64 2.49
N ASN A 921 -23.95 -39.75 2.55
CA ASN A 921 -23.37 -39.04 1.42
C ASN A 921 -21.97 -38.57 1.85
N ASP A 922 -20.91 -39.12 1.25
CA ASP A 922 -19.53 -38.81 1.65
C ASP A 922 -19.28 -37.29 1.57
N LEU A 923 -18.55 -36.75 2.54
CA LEU A 923 -18.36 -35.31 2.76
C LEU A 923 -16.90 -35.00 3.09
N THR A 924 -16.27 -34.11 2.33
CA THR A 924 -14.98 -33.51 2.68
C THR A 924 -15.22 -32.12 3.25
N VAL A 925 -14.89 -31.91 4.52
CA VAL A 925 -14.82 -30.57 5.13
C VAL A 925 -13.38 -30.09 5.04
N LYS A 926 -13.15 -28.96 4.37
CA LYS A 926 -11.83 -28.36 4.21
C LYS A 926 -11.75 -27.12 5.08
N LEU A 927 -10.78 -27.04 5.99
CA LEU A 927 -10.55 -25.88 6.85
C LEU A 927 -9.23 -25.23 6.47
N ARG A 928 -9.23 -23.91 6.22
CA ARG A 928 -8.04 -23.16 5.79
C ARG A 928 -7.80 -21.89 6.61
N VAL A 929 -6.55 -21.74 7.03
CA VAL A 929 -6.00 -20.61 7.77
C VAL A 929 -4.63 -20.23 7.18
N ASN A 930 -4.22 -18.99 7.42
CA ASN A 930 -2.88 -18.52 7.08
C ASN A 930 -1.82 -19.40 7.74
N ASN A 931 -0.72 -19.63 7.04
CA ASN A 931 0.52 -20.12 7.60
C ASN A 931 1.69 -19.40 6.91
N PRO A 932 2.62 -18.73 7.62
CA PRO A 932 3.84 -18.22 7.02
C PRO A 932 4.63 -19.35 6.35
N TYR A 933 5.43 -19.04 5.33
CA TYR A 933 6.39 -20.01 4.81
C TYR A 933 7.42 -20.38 5.89
N GLY A 934 7.74 -21.67 6.02
CA GLY A 934 8.65 -22.18 7.04
C GLY A 934 9.10 -23.61 6.79
N GLU A 935 10.06 -24.09 7.58
CA GLU A 935 10.40 -25.52 7.62
C GLU A 935 9.19 -26.35 8.07
N SER A 936 9.05 -27.58 7.56
CA SER A 936 7.87 -28.40 7.87
C SER A 936 7.83 -28.74 9.36
N ARG A 937 6.75 -28.39 10.05
CA ARG A 937 6.65 -28.59 11.50
C ARG A 937 6.41 -30.06 11.83
N LYS A 938 6.98 -30.46 12.97
CA LYS A 938 6.71 -31.71 13.68
C LYS A 938 5.92 -31.39 14.95
N TYR A 939 4.76 -32.01 15.14
CA TYR A 939 4.13 -32.00 16.46
C TYR A 939 4.65 -33.14 17.33
N ASN A 940 4.88 -32.83 18.60
CA ASN A 940 5.33 -33.78 19.61
C ASN A 940 4.48 -33.61 20.88
N ILE A 941 3.65 -34.60 21.18
CA ILE A 941 2.73 -34.57 22.34
C ILE A 941 3.43 -34.43 23.70
N ASP A 942 4.76 -34.61 23.78
CA ASP A 942 5.51 -34.40 25.01
C ASP A 942 6.28 -33.08 25.08
N LYS A 943 6.24 -32.29 24.00
CA LYS A 943 6.88 -30.97 23.83
C LYS A 943 5.92 -30.00 23.12
N GLU A 944 4.73 -29.82 23.68
CA GLU A 944 3.54 -29.28 23.01
C GLU A 944 3.68 -27.82 22.53
N ARG A 945 4.70 -27.11 23.06
CA ARG A 945 5.05 -25.71 22.79
C ARG A 945 6.23 -25.53 21.84
N ASP A 946 7.07 -26.55 21.69
CA ASP A 946 8.40 -26.40 21.10
C ASP A 946 8.30 -26.37 19.57
N CYS A 947 9.16 -25.59 18.93
CA CYS A 947 9.25 -25.54 17.47
C CYS A 947 10.16 -26.68 16.98
N GLU A 948 9.63 -27.90 16.88
CA GLU A 948 10.30 -29.00 16.19
C GLU A 948 9.93 -29.00 14.69
N THR A 949 10.90 -29.23 13.81
CA THR A 949 10.74 -29.16 12.36
C THR A 949 11.39 -30.36 11.67
N ASP A 950 11.22 -30.48 10.35
CA ASP A 950 11.92 -31.41 9.47
C ASP A 950 13.30 -30.89 9.00
N GLY A 951 13.65 -29.62 9.28
CA GLY A 951 14.95 -29.04 8.91
C GLY A 951 15.07 -28.72 7.42
N ASP A 952 13.94 -28.54 6.74
CA ASP A 952 13.83 -28.52 5.29
C ASP A 952 13.39 -27.16 4.74
N GLU A 953 14.21 -26.55 3.89
CA GLU A 953 13.89 -25.28 3.24
C GLU A 953 12.64 -25.40 2.35
N PRO A 954 11.74 -24.40 2.31
CA PRO A 954 10.57 -24.44 1.44
C PRO A 954 10.96 -24.46 -0.03
N VAL A 955 10.53 -25.51 -0.73
CA VAL A 955 10.75 -25.69 -2.16
C VAL A 955 9.45 -26.11 -2.83
N TYR A 956 9.11 -25.42 -3.90
CA TYR A 956 7.89 -25.64 -4.66
C TYR A 956 8.21 -25.63 -6.16
N GLU A 957 7.71 -26.63 -6.89
CA GLU A 957 7.82 -26.70 -8.35
C GLU A 957 6.44 -26.45 -8.97
N PHE A 958 6.36 -25.67 -10.04
CA PHE A 958 5.10 -25.43 -10.76
C PHE A 958 5.31 -25.49 -12.28
N GLU A 959 4.25 -25.83 -13.01
CA GLU A 959 4.31 -26.04 -14.46
C GLU A 959 3.13 -25.37 -15.15
N PHE A 960 3.44 -24.56 -16.17
CA PHE A 960 2.48 -24.13 -17.18
C PHE A 960 2.62 -25.09 -18.37
N ARG A 961 1.53 -25.77 -18.73
CA ARG A 961 1.49 -26.83 -19.76
C ARG A 961 0.23 -26.69 -20.61
N ASN A 962 0.38 -26.72 -21.92
CA ASN A 962 -0.65 -26.45 -22.92
C ASN A 962 -1.31 -25.07 -22.72
N THR A 963 -0.53 -24.06 -22.32
CA THR A 963 -1.01 -22.69 -22.00
C THR A 963 -0.60 -21.65 -23.04
N GLN A 964 0.51 -21.90 -23.74
CA GLN A 964 1.04 -21.06 -24.81
C GLN A 964 0.04 -20.91 -25.98
N SER A 965 -0.11 -19.69 -26.50
CA SER A 965 -0.93 -19.43 -27.69
C SER A 965 -0.36 -20.13 -28.94
N GLN A 966 -1.24 -20.44 -29.88
CA GLN A 966 -0.85 -20.99 -31.19
C GLN A 966 -1.38 -20.10 -32.31
N GLN A 967 -0.53 -19.79 -33.29
CA GLN A 967 -0.99 -19.09 -34.49
C GLN A 967 -1.93 -20.01 -35.27
N LEU A 968 -3.03 -19.46 -35.79
CA LEU A 968 -3.96 -20.22 -36.63
C LEU A 968 -3.28 -20.53 -37.98
N VAL A 969 -3.22 -21.81 -38.36
CA VAL A 969 -2.40 -22.27 -39.51
C VAL A 969 -3.21 -22.95 -40.61
N THR A 970 -4.44 -23.42 -40.33
CA THR A 970 -5.24 -24.16 -41.31
C THR A 970 -6.50 -23.43 -41.78
N GLN A 971 -6.98 -23.82 -42.96
CA GLN A 971 -8.16 -23.26 -43.61
C GLN A 971 -9.48 -23.65 -42.92
N GLU A 972 -9.48 -24.65 -42.03
CA GLU A 972 -10.65 -25.03 -41.24
C GLU A 972 -10.70 -24.31 -39.88
N GLU A 973 -9.56 -23.82 -39.37
CA GLU A 973 -9.48 -22.92 -38.21
C GLU A 973 -9.98 -21.50 -38.56
N TYR A 974 -9.56 -20.94 -39.70
CA TYR A 974 -10.05 -19.63 -40.18
C TYR A 974 -11.34 -19.83 -40.99
N ILE A 975 -12.48 -20.02 -40.32
CA ILE A 975 -13.81 -19.89 -40.95
C ILE A 975 -14.05 -18.40 -41.25
N GLY A 976 -13.39 -17.93 -42.31
CA GLY A 976 -13.18 -16.53 -42.62
C GLY A 976 -12.18 -15.90 -41.66
N ALA A 977 -10.89 -16.05 -41.99
CA ALA A 977 -9.68 -15.20 -41.56
C ALA A 977 -10.38 -13.74 -41.59
N LEU A 978 -10.81 -13.30 -42.79
CA LEU A 978 -11.37 -11.97 -43.04
C LEU A 978 -12.83 -11.76 -42.59
N ALA A 979 -13.56 -12.73 -42.04
CA ALA A 979 -15.00 -12.58 -41.76
C ALA A 979 -15.32 -11.60 -40.61
N ASN A 980 -14.39 -11.43 -39.66
CA ASN A 980 -14.50 -10.47 -38.57
C ASN A 980 -14.12 -9.03 -38.97
N VAL A 981 -13.57 -8.81 -40.18
CA VAL A 981 -13.31 -7.46 -40.69
C VAL A 981 -14.62 -6.68 -40.78
N ASN A 982 -14.62 -5.41 -40.41
CA ASN A 982 -15.77 -4.54 -40.63
C ASN A 982 -15.32 -3.12 -40.98
N VAL A 983 -16.27 -2.31 -41.42
CA VAL A 983 -16.07 -0.87 -41.66
C VAL A 983 -16.97 -0.14 -40.68
N VAL A 984 -16.42 0.80 -39.90
CA VAL A 984 -17.16 1.51 -38.84
C VAL A 984 -16.90 3.02 -38.87
N PRO A 985 -17.95 3.86 -38.73
CA PRO A 985 -19.37 3.49 -38.77
C PRO A 985 -19.82 3.08 -40.19
N ASN A 986 -20.76 2.14 -40.29
CA ASN A 986 -21.40 1.73 -41.55
C ASN A 986 -22.92 1.58 -41.35
N PRO A 987 -23.75 2.48 -41.92
CA PRO A 987 -23.38 3.66 -42.70
C PRO A 987 -22.71 4.77 -41.85
N TYR A 988 -21.94 5.63 -42.50
CA TYR A 988 -21.43 6.89 -41.92
C TYR A 988 -22.42 8.03 -42.19
N TYR A 989 -22.83 8.76 -41.17
CA TYR A 989 -23.85 9.81 -41.25
C TYR A 989 -23.32 11.18 -40.81
N ALA A 990 -22.45 11.77 -41.61
CA ALA A 990 -21.83 13.09 -41.42
C ALA A 990 -20.96 13.27 -40.15
N TYR A 991 -20.96 12.31 -39.22
CA TYR A 991 -20.06 12.28 -38.08
C TYR A 991 -19.65 10.84 -37.74
N SER A 992 -18.57 10.72 -36.95
CA SER A 992 -18.05 9.47 -36.41
C SER A 992 -17.54 9.70 -34.99
N ALA A 993 -17.64 8.71 -34.11
CA ALA A 993 -17.13 8.80 -32.74
C ALA A 993 -15.59 8.94 -32.67
N TYR A 994 -14.90 8.66 -33.78
CA TYR A 994 -13.45 8.78 -33.93
C TYR A 994 -13.00 10.18 -34.40
N GLU A 995 -13.91 11.15 -34.56
CA GLU A 995 -13.60 12.50 -35.04
C GLU A 995 -13.23 13.45 -33.89
N THR A 996 -11.95 13.81 -33.81
CA THR A 996 -11.41 14.81 -32.86
C THR A 996 -11.77 16.26 -33.18
N SER A 997 -12.39 16.54 -34.33
CA SER A 997 -12.72 17.88 -34.78
C SER A 997 -13.86 17.88 -35.80
N GLN A 998 -14.58 19.00 -35.92
CA GLN A 998 -15.63 19.15 -36.94
C GLN A 998 -15.12 19.18 -38.40
N PHE A 999 -13.80 19.28 -38.58
CA PHE A 999 -13.13 19.32 -39.88
C PHE A 999 -12.49 18.00 -40.30
N THR A 1000 -12.50 16.97 -39.43
CA THR A 1000 -12.03 15.62 -39.77
C THR A 1000 -13.21 14.70 -40.10
N SER A 1001 -12.92 13.65 -40.87
CA SER A 1001 -13.87 12.56 -41.14
C SER A 1001 -13.09 11.25 -41.05
N VAL A 1002 -13.49 10.35 -40.15
CA VAL A 1002 -12.69 9.14 -39.83
C VAL A 1002 -13.57 7.90 -39.89
N VAL A 1003 -13.21 7.00 -40.80
CA VAL A 1003 -13.81 5.68 -40.99
C VAL A 1003 -12.74 4.63 -40.73
N LYS A 1004 -12.96 3.72 -39.79
CA LYS A 1004 -12.03 2.62 -39.50
C LYS A 1004 -12.44 1.35 -40.24
N ILE A 1005 -11.47 0.64 -40.78
CA ILE A 1005 -11.61 -0.72 -41.30
C ILE A 1005 -10.91 -1.63 -40.28
N THR A 1006 -11.67 -2.40 -39.50
CA THR A 1006 -11.20 -3.08 -38.28
C THR A 1006 -10.92 -4.57 -38.50
N ASN A 1007 -10.22 -5.21 -37.56
CA ASN A 1007 -9.84 -6.63 -37.56
C ASN A 1007 -9.05 -7.08 -38.82
N LEU A 1008 -8.29 -6.16 -39.42
CA LEU A 1008 -7.38 -6.48 -40.52
C LEU A 1008 -6.16 -7.26 -40.00
N PRO A 1009 -5.68 -8.26 -40.75
CA PRO A 1009 -4.40 -8.91 -40.46
C PRO A 1009 -3.22 -7.93 -40.60
N SER A 1010 -2.06 -8.32 -40.06
CA SER A 1010 -0.81 -7.53 -40.13
C SER A 1010 -0.42 -7.17 -41.57
N LYS A 1011 -0.57 -8.09 -42.52
CA LYS A 1011 -0.42 -7.82 -43.95
C LYS A 1011 -1.75 -7.89 -44.69
N ALA A 1012 -2.10 -6.79 -45.37
CA ALA A 1012 -3.30 -6.70 -46.21
C ALA A 1012 -3.13 -5.64 -47.30
N THR A 1013 -3.74 -5.85 -48.46
CA THR A 1013 -4.00 -4.78 -49.44
C THR A 1013 -5.46 -4.40 -49.33
N VAL A 1014 -5.76 -3.13 -49.03
CA VAL A 1014 -7.13 -2.62 -48.96
C VAL A 1014 -7.34 -1.61 -50.07
N THR A 1015 -8.24 -1.92 -51.01
CA THR A 1015 -8.55 -1.08 -52.18
C THR A 1015 -10.00 -0.63 -52.15
N ILE A 1016 -10.21 0.67 -52.27
CA ILE A 1016 -11.51 1.33 -52.22
C ILE A 1016 -11.91 1.71 -53.64
N TYR A 1017 -13.12 1.31 -54.02
CA TYR A 1017 -13.77 1.64 -55.29
C TYR A 1017 -15.13 2.31 -55.02
N ASN A 1018 -15.65 3.06 -56.00
CA ASN A 1018 -17.06 3.43 -55.99
C ASN A 1018 -17.94 2.26 -56.50
N ILE A 1019 -19.25 2.48 -56.64
CA ILE A 1019 -20.20 1.46 -57.09
C ILE A 1019 -20.10 1.09 -58.59
N ASP A 1020 -19.38 1.86 -59.43
CA ASP A 1020 -19.14 1.54 -60.85
C ASP A 1020 -17.78 0.85 -61.10
N GLY A 1021 -16.97 0.68 -60.07
CA GLY A 1021 -15.64 0.06 -60.14
C GLY A 1021 -14.49 1.05 -60.36
N SER A 1022 -14.75 2.35 -60.41
CA SER A 1022 -13.70 3.36 -60.45
C SER A 1022 -12.90 3.40 -59.14
N PHE A 1023 -11.58 3.40 -59.26
CA PHE A 1023 -10.62 3.44 -58.16
C PHE A 1023 -10.70 4.75 -57.35
N ILE A 1024 -10.70 4.63 -56.02
CA ILE A 1024 -10.75 5.76 -55.08
C ILE A 1024 -9.43 5.91 -54.32
N ARG A 1025 -8.98 4.87 -53.61
CA ARG A 1025 -7.72 4.85 -52.86
C ARG A 1025 -7.27 3.41 -52.61
N GLN A 1026 -5.99 3.18 -52.37
CA GLN A 1026 -5.44 1.90 -51.93
C GLN A 1026 -4.46 2.10 -50.79
N TYR A 1027 -4.45 1.14 -49.86
CA TYR A 1027 -3.56 1.06 -48.73
C TYR A 1027 -2.85 -0.29 -48.76
N ASN A 1028 -1.52 -0.29 -48.74
CA ASN A 1028 -0.70 -1.49 -48.65
C ASN A 1028 -0.19 -1.58 -47.21
N ARG A 1029 -0.71 -2.54 -46.45
CA ARG A 1029 -0.41 -2.75 -45.02
C ARG A 1029 0.65 -3.83 -44.86
N ASP A 1030 1.71 -3.51 -44.12
CA ASP A 1030 2.69 -4.44 -43.54
C ASP A 1030 2.95 -3.96 -42.10
N GLU A 1031 1.88 -4.00 -41.30
CA GLU A 1031 1.83 -3.46 -39.94
C GLU A 1031 2.64 -4.33 -38.99
N ARG A 1032 3.46 -3.70 -38.14
CA ARG A 1032 4.35 -4.40 -37.20
C ARG A 1032 4.30 -3.71 -35.85
N GLY A 1033 4.25 -4.49 -34.78
CA GLY A 1033 4.30 -3.97 -33.42
C GLY A 1033 5.54 -3.08 -33.22
N ALA A 1034 5.33 -1.85 -32.77
CA ALA A 1034 6.42 -0.95 -32.42
C ALA A 1034 7.27 -1.57 -31.30
N ILE A 1035 8.59 -1.53 -31.48
CA ILE A 1035 9.57 -1.98 -30.47
C ILE A 1035 9.47 -1.03 -29.26
N LEU A 1036 9.26 -1.60 -28.08
CA LEU A 1036 9.25 -0.85 -26.84
C LEU A 1036 10.69 -0.58 -26.39
N SER A 1037 11.03 0.69 -26.21
CA SER A 1037 12.33 1.10 -25.68
C SER A 1037 12.37 0.90 -24.17
N GLY A 1038 13.25 0.01 -23.71
CA GLY A 1038 13.41 -0.33 -22.31
C GLY A 1038 14.21 -1.61 -22.10
N THR A 1039 14.63 -1.87 -20.87
CA THR A 1039 15.20 -3.17 -20.46
C THR A 1039 14.26 -3.96 -19.57
N ASN A 1040 13.34 -3.26 -18.88
CA ASN A 1040 12.53 -3.86 -17.82
C ASN A 1040 11.07 -4.11 -18.25
N ARG A 1041 10.70 -3.79 -19.49
CA ARG A 1041 9.36 -4.07 -20.04
C ARG A 1041 8.98 -5.55 -19.93
N PRO A 1042 7.72 -5.86 -19.57
CA PRO A 1042 7.15 -7.21 -19.66
C PRO A 1042 7.28 -7.84 -21.06
N THR A 1043 7.24 -7.01 -22.11
CA THR A 1043 7.32 -7.43 -23.51
C THR A 1043 8.16 -6.45 -24.32
N SER A 1044 8.88 -6.91 -25.35
CA SER A 1044 9.75 -6.06 -26.18
C SER A 1044 9.03 -5.34 -27.34
N THR A 1045 7.76 -5.68 -27.60
CA THR A 1045 6.97 -5.17 -28.73
C THR A 1045 5.51 -4.99 -28.37
N THR A 1046 4.95 -3.86 -28.77
CA THR A 1046 3.50 -3.62 -28.76
C THR A 1046 2.76 -4.61 -29.66
N GLN A 1047 1.46 -4.78 -29.42
CA GLN A 1047 0.59 -5.49 -30.34
C GLN A 1047 0.48 -4.76 -31.70
N VAL A 1048 0.28 -5.51 -32.78
CA VAL A 1048 -0.02 -4.99 -34.12
C VAL A 1048 -1.41 -4.37 -34.11
N TYR A 1049 -1.58 -3.11 -34.54
CA TYR A 1049 -2.88 -2.46 -34.62
C TYR A 1049 -3.89 -3.29 -35.47
N PRO A 1050 -5.17 -3.37 -35.08
CA PRO A 1050 -6.19 -4.14 -35.81
C PRO A 1050 -6.75 -3.40 -37.03
N ASP A 1051 -6.54 -2.10 -37.14
CA ASP A 1051 -7.36 -1.25 -38.00
C ASP A 1051 -6.56 -0.32 -38.93
N LEU A 1052 -7.29 0.18 -39.93
CA LEU A 1052 -6.83 1.11 -40.94
C LEU A 1052 -7.82 2.27 -41.01
N GLU A 1053 -7.33 3.49 -40.84
CA GLU A 1053 -8.15 4.71 -40.94
C GLU A 1053 -8.23 5.22 -42.39
N TRP A 1054 -9.45 5.53 -42.82
CA TRP A 1054 -9.73 6.26 -44.05
C TRP A 1054 -10.34 7.63 -43.72
N ASP A 1055 -9.69 8.67 -44.23
CA ASP A 1055 -10.02 10.10 -44.11
C ASP A 1055 -11.17 10.56 -45.04
N MET A 1056 -11.89 9.61 -45.64
CA MET A 1056 -12.88 9.84 -46.71
C MET A 1056 -12.35 10.64 -47.93
N LYS A 1057 -11.04 10.59 -48.23
CA LYS A 1057 -10.46 11.18 -49.46
C LYS A 1057 -10.04 10.14 -50.47
N ASN A 1058 -9.92 10.55 -51.74
CA ASN A 1058 -9.35 9.74 -52.80
C ASN A 1058 -7.81 9.86 -52.86
N PHE A 1059 -7.18 9.18 -53.81
CA PHE A 1059 -5.73 9.16 -54.05
C PHE A 1059 -5.10 10.52 -54.46
N LYS A 1060 -5.88 11.60 -54.54
CA LYS A 1060 -5.43 12.98 -54.76
C LYS A 1060 -5.76 13.90 -53.58
N ASP A 1061 -6.07 13.32 -52.42
CA ASP A 1061 -6.50 14.00 -51.20
C ASP A 1061 -7.72 14.92 -51.38
N ILE A 1062 -8.59 14.59 -52.35
CA ILE A 1062 -9.89 15.25 -52.55
C ILE A 1062 -10.96 14.43 -51.80
N PRO A 1063 -11.80 15.03 -50.94
CA PRO A 1063 -12.92 14.37 -50.28
C PRO A 1063 -13.86 13.67 -51.28
N VAL A 1064 -14.34 12.48 -50.93
CA VAL A 1064 -15.27 11.73 -51.77
C VAL A 1064 -16.72 12.21 -51.59
N ALA A 1065 -17.55 11.98 -52.61
CA ALA A 1065 -18.96 12.32 -52.57
C ALA A 1065 -19.74 11.42 -51.60
N SER A 1066 -20.93 11.87 -51.18
CA SER A 1066 -21.86 10.99 -50.46
C SER A 1066 -22.37 9.89 -51.38
N GLY A 1067 -22.22 8.62 -50.98
CA GLY A 1067 -22.48 7.49 -51.88
C GLY A 1067 -22.09 6.12 -51.32
N VAL A 1068 -22.26 5.10 -52.18
CA VAL A 1068 -21.89 3.71 -51.90
C VAL A 1068 -20.49 3.42 -52.42
N TYR A 1069 -19.67 2.80 -51.58
CA TYR A 1069 -18.31 2.37 -51.90
C TYR A 1069 -18.14 0.87 -51.65
N LEU A 1070 -17.20 0.27 -52.38
CA LEU A 1070 -16.79 -1.12 -52.26
C LEU A 1070 -15.36 -1.14 -51.74
N ILE A 1071 -15.16 -1.71 -50.55
CA ILE A 1071 -13.85 -1.83 -49.90
C ILE A 1071 -13.43 -3.30 -50.04
N HIS A 1072 -12.51 -3.55 -50.97
CA HIS A 1072 -11.89 -4.86 -51.22
C HIS A 1072 -10.66 -5.01 -50.33
N ILE A 1073 -10.55 -6.13 -49.62
CA ILE A 1073 -9.43 -6.51 -48.77
C ILE A 1073 -8.86 -7.80 -49.34
N SER A 1074 -7.55 -7.83 -49.60
CA SER A 1074 -6.79 -9.00 -50.02
C SER A 1074 -5.71 -9.30 -48.99
N ALA A 1075 -5.69 -10.51 -48.43
CA ALA A 1075 -4.80 -10.93 -47.34
C ALA A 1075 -3.87 -12.05 -47.85
N PRO A 1076 -2.72 -11.70 -48.46
CA PRO A 1076 -1.91 -12.64 -49.24
C PRO A 1076 -1.30 -13.76 -48.40
N ASP A 1077 -0.90 -13.48 -47.15
CA ASP A 1077 -0.33 -14.47 -46.22
C ASP A 1077 -1.33 -15.60 -45.88
N TYR A 1078 -2.64 -15.35 -46.04
CA TYR A 1078 -3.74 -16.29 -45.76
C TYR A 1078 -4.47 -16.76 -47.03
N ASN A 1079 -4.11 -16.22 -48.20
CA ASN A 1079 -4.78 -16.47 -49.48
C ASN A 1079 -6.31 -16.22 -49.46
N GLU A 1080 -6.77 -15.23 -48.68
CA GLU A 1080 -8.17 -14.81 -48.62
C GLU A 1080 -8.41 -13.42 -49.25
N GLU A 1081 -9.62 -13.21 -49.79
CA GLU A 1081 -10.12 -11.90 -50.17
C GLU A 1081 -11.57 -11.67 -49.70
N ARG A 1082 -11.92 -10.43 -49.37
CA ARG A 1082 -13.27 -10.03 -48.98
C ARG A 1082 -13.62 -8.65 -49.50
N THR A 1083 -14.86 -8.44 -49.98
CA THR A 1083 -15.37 -7.11 -50.31
C THR A 1083 -16.47 -6.71 -49.35
N ILE A 1084 -16.35 -5.53 -48.73
CA ILE A 1084 -17.38 -4.95 -47.85
C ILE A 1084 -18.03 -3.77 -48.58
N LYS A 1085 -19.36 -3.73 -48.55
CA LYS A 1085 -20.16 -2.62 -49.07
C LYS A 1085 -20.37 -1.60 -47.95
N TRP A 1086 -19.96 -0.36 -48.18
CA TRP A 1086 -20.09 0.75 -47.25
C TRP A 1086 -20.90 1.89 -47.86
N PHE A 1087 -21.60 2.66 -47.03
CA PHE A 1087 -22.32 3.85 -47.44
C PHE A 1087 -21.96 5.02 -46.53
N GLY A 1088 -21.58 6.15 -47.12
CA GLY A 1088 -21.21 7.35 -46.38
C GLY A 1088 -21.95 8.58 -46.89
N ILE A 1089 -22.46 9.38 -45.95
CA ILE A 1089 -22.91 10.74 -46.21
C ILE A 1089 -21.89 11.69 -45.59
N GLY A 1090 -21.11 12.37 -46.43
CA GLY A 1090 -20.16 13.39 -45.99
C GLY A 1090 -20.86 14.68 -45.55
N ARG A 1091 -20.21 15.46 -44.68
CA ARG A 1091 -20.67 16.81 -44.32
C ARG A 1091 -20.78 17.66 -45.60
N LYS A 1092 -21.81 18.50 -45.71
CA LYS A 1092 -21.93 19.46 -46.82
C LYS A 1092 -20.80 20.49 -46.68
N PHE A 1093 -19.84 20.48 -47.61
CA PHE A 1093 -18.72 21.41 -47.61
C PHE A 1093 -19.24 22.85 -47.69
N ASP A 1094 -19.02 23.63 -46.63
CA ASP A 1094 -19.37 25.04 -46.56
C ASP A 1094 -18.09 25.89 -46.71
N PRO A 1095 -17.90 26.55 -47.87
CA PRO A 1095 -16.73 27.41 -48.10
C PRO A 1095 -16.82 28.78 -47.41
N SER A 1096 -17.89 29.07 -46.64
CA SER A 1096 -18.12 30.37 -46.00
C SER A 1096 -17.67 30.48 -44.53
N GLY A 1097 -17.02 29.44 -43.98
CA GLY A 1097 -16.47 29.42 -42.62
C GLY A 1097 -15.20 30.26 -42.42
N LEU A 1098 -15.33 31.59 -42.59
CA LEU A 1098 -14.37 32.62 -42.17
C LEU A 1098 -14.93 33.39 -40.96
#